data_AF-A0A8T3W3J8-F1
#
_entry.id   AF-A0A8T3W3J8-F1
#
_cell.length_a   1.000
_cell.length_b   1.000
_cell.length_c   1.000
_cell.angle_alpha   90.00
_cell.angle_beta   90.00
_cell.angle_gamma   90.00
#
_symmetry.space_group_name_H-M   'P 1'
#
loop_
_entity.id
_entity.type
_entity.pdbx_description
1 polymer ?
#
loop_
_entity_poly.entity_id
_entity_poly.type
_entity_poly.pdbx_seq_one_letter_code
_entity_poly.pdbx_strand_id
1 'polypeptide(L)'
;MAKKLSSIKTLSIFEIFILVLGVVAVGYAIGSSIGEVSAPSPSETDEVDEMGQGATSKGAPVAATAVAGVQAIGKKGLNIIKELVPGLKKRSAVGGLKTVVGDGIKEGLFKQVVGSVWQVGVNAVVAYGFVQAVRLFGPLIGLDKSTTAAAAKAVGWGYFAERTSFDLLVKEGGPRLLGKKFAEVLGGKVLGPITGAGLIGLGLAVVIFLLSYKRSQEQRVSFACYQWDAPTGGANCEKCNQQGLIPCTPYQCKSLGQGCEFIDQGDESLCVWQNRNDPRPPTIQPWPDALPNADYRYKPDTAIRPPERGVYITYNGERRDEKGCIPPFTKFSFGITIVGGGVDNKPEPAVCKIDTERKQGFDEMMDYFGQNSNKRYNHTQMMNLPSKESLEAEGLTVVNNGESQLFVRCQDVNGNFNTENFVFKYCVQQGPDLMAPEILGTSIENNAYIGYNTSSTPLTLYMNEPSECRWNYDRDMSFDEMPKNMTCSKSVYEMGSDMTYPCSTTLDGLKSQAINAFYFRCKDKPWTPKEGEQRIEMSQGYRFTLIGTQPLVITDVGPTRTIKDSTENVKVTLTAETFAGANQGAAQCFYSESCFDEAGSKELLTSFAYEDELYTAHTHSQDIRPGAGTFNCVILCQDAGGNYDEKEFSYSVEVDFTAPEVVRAYKDENSLTIVTNEKGECVYGTQECTYLYEDGLSMSSFDGTDHHTPWNAQTTYYIKCADDYGNPPSPNECSIIVKPFELYIDEQ
;
A
#
# COMPACT_ATOMS: atom_id res chain seq x y z
N MET A 1 -14.54 21.00 22.46
CA MET A 1 -14.88 22.00 21.42
C MET A 1 -16.23 22.63 21.75
N ALA A 2 -16.39 23.96 21.60
CA ALA A 2 -17.68 24.65 21.76
C ALA A 2 -18.01 25.46 20.50
N LYS A 3 -19.22 25.31 19.96
CA LYS A 3 -19.63 25.89 18.67
C LYS A 3 -20.43 27.18 18.89
N LYS A 4 -19.91 28.33 18.46
CA LYS A 4 -20.64 29.61 18.50
C LYS A 4 -21.38 29.80 17.16
N LEU A 5 -22.71 29.77 17.20
CA LEU A 5 -23.57 30.07 16.04
C LEU A 5 -23.68 31.59 15.83
N SER A 6 -23.53 32.04 14.59
CA SER A 6 -23.85 33.41 14.17
C SER A 6 -25.17 33.46 13.38
N SER A 7 -25.81 34.63 13.39
CA SER A 7 -27.21 34.80 12.98
C SER A 7 -27.45 34.74 11.47
N ILE A 8 -28.62 34.23 11.08
CA ILE A 8 -29.10 34.11 9.71
C ILE A 8 -29.74 35.43 9.26
N LYS A 9 -29.36 35.97 8.09
CA LYS A 9 -30.16 36.96 7.36
C LYS A 9 -30.93 36.29 6.21
N THR A 10 -32.25 36.44 6.22
CA THR A 10 -33.15 36.10 5.10
C THR A 10 -33.33 37.30 4.19
N LEU A 11 -32.93 37.21 2.92
CA LEU A 11 -33.40 38.13 1.88
C LEU A 11 -34.88 37.89 1.58
N SER A 12 -35.58 38.97 1.26
CA SER A 12 -36.98 39.00 0.86
C SER A 12 -37.16 38.67 -0.63
N ILE A 13 -38.27 38.03 -0.97
CA ILE A 13 -38.71 37.82 -2.36
C ILE A 13 -38.80 39.16 -3.12
N PHE A 14 -39.11 40.25 -2.41
CA PHE A 14 -39.19 41.60 -2.98
C PHE A 14 -37.82 42.15 -3.42
N GLU A 15 -36.75 41.86 -2.67
CA GLU A 15 -35.39 42.26 -3.01
C GLU A 15 -34.89 41.51 -4.26
N ILE A 16 -35.22 40.22 -4.36
CA ILE A 16 -34.93 39.39 -5.55
C ILE A 16 -35.65 39.95 -6.79
N PHE A 17 -36.92 40.37 -6.64
CA PHE A 17 -37.71 40.94 -7.73
C PHE A 17 -37.12 42.28 -8.24
N ILE A 18 -36.68 43.15 -7.33
CA ILE A 18 -35.98 44.40 -7.67
C ILE A 18 -34.66 44.12 -8.40
N LEU A 19 -33.88 43.12 -7.95
CA LEU A 19 -32.59 42.79 -8.54
C LEU A 19 -32.73 42.25 -9.98
N VAL A 20 -33.72 41.39 -10.22
CA VAL A 20 -34.04 40.89 -11.58
C VAL A 20 -34.52 42.04 -12.48
N LEU A 21 -35.40 42.93 -11.99
CA LEU A 21 -35.85 44.10 -12.75
C LEU A 21 -34.69 45.04 -13.12
N GLY A 22 -33.78 45.31 -12.19
CA GLY A 22 -32.61 46.16 -12.44
C GLY A 22 -31.70 45.61 -13.53
N VAL A 23 -31.39 44.31 -13.48
CA VAL A 23 -30.55 43.64 -14.49
C VAL A 23 -31.23 43.65 -15.87
N VAL A 24 -32.54 43.38 -15.95
CA VAL A 24 -33.29 43.41 -17.21
C VAL A 24 -33.37 44.84 -17.78
N ALA A 25 -33.60 45.85 -16.94
CA ALA A 25 -33.65 47.25 -17.38
C ALA A 25 -32.31 47.74 -17.95
N VAL A 26 -31.18 47.41 -17.29
CA VAL A 26 -29.84 47.74 -17.79
C VAL A 26 -29.55 47.00 -19.11
N GLY A 27 -29.94 45.73 -19.21
CA GLY A 27 -29.80 44.97 -20.46
C GLY A 27 -30.61 45.56 -21.62
N TYR A 28 -31.81 46.06 -21.36
CA TYR A 28 -32.65 46.71 -22.37
C TYR A 28 -32.09 48.06 -22.81
N ALA A 29 -31.49 48.83 -21.90
CA ALA A 29 -30.83 50.10 -22.21
C ALA A 29 -29.63 49.89 -23.15
N ILE A 30 -28.75 48.92 -22.83
CA ILE A 30 -27.55 48.62 -23.64
C ILE A 30 -27.93 48.06 -25.01
N GLY A 31 -29.00 47.27 -25.11
CA GLY A 31 -29.48 46.73 -26.39
C GLY A 31 -30.09 47.77 -27.36
N SER A 32 -30.36 49.00 -26.89
CA SER A 32 -31.01 50.05 -27.70
C SER A 32 -30.06 51.03 -28.40
N SER A 33 -28.75 50.96 -28.13
CA SER A 33 -27.74 51.92 -28.60
C SER A 33 -26.85 51.41 -29.73
N ILE A 34 -27.03 50.18 -30.22
CA ILE A 34 -26.22 49.57 -31.28
C ILE A 34 -27.00 49.62 -32.60
N GLY A 35 -26.80 50.69 -33.39
CA GLY A 35 -27.33 50.83 -34.75
C GLY A 35 -26.37 50.31 -35.82
N GLU A 36 -26.91 49.93 -36.99
CA GLU A 36 -26.13 49.40 -38.12
C GLU A 36 -25.15 50.43 -38.69
N VAL A 37 -23.88 50.03 -38.91
CA VAL A 37 -22.93 50.77 -39.76
C VAL A 37 -22.13 49.80 -40.61
N SER A 38 -22.16 50.00 -41.92
CA SER A 38 -21.40 49.28 -42.95
C SER A 38 -20.01 49.90 -43.17
N ALA A 39 -18.96 49.09 -43.35
CA ALA A 39 -17.58 49.56 -43.51
C ALA A 39 -17.00 49.31 -44.92
N PRO A 40 -16.30 50.30 -45.53
CA PRO A 40 -15.43 50.12 -46.69
C PRO A 40 -13.93 49.92 -46.31
N SER A 41 -13.08 49.75 -47.32
CA SER A 41 -11.69 49.23 -47.29
C SER A 41 -10.59 50.18 -46.77
N PRO A 42 -9.41 49.65 -46.34
CA PRO A 42 -8.31 50.43 -45.76
C PRO A 42 -7.19 50.82 -46.74
N SER A 43 -6.41 51.85 -46.38
CA SER A 43 -5.11 52.21 -46.96
C SER A 43 -4.20 52.87 -45.89
N GLU A 44 -2.93 52.44 -45.85
CA GLU A 44 -1.65 53.19 -45.67
C GLU A 44 -1.66 54.62 -45.03
N THR A 45 -0.71 55.05 -44.19
CA THR A 45 0.63 54.53 -43.77
C THR A 45 1.14 55.23 -42.47
N ASP A 46 2.13 54.62 -41.77
CA ASP A 46 3.37 55.18 -41.13
C ASP A 46 3.30 56.39 -40.15
N GLU A 47 4.20 56.65 -39.18
CA GLU A 47 5.41 56.06 -38.54
C GLU A 47 5.67 56.89 -37.24
N VAL A 48 6.63 56.67 -36.32
CA VAL A 48 7.22 55.52 -35.60
C VAL A 48 8.00 56.08 -34.38
N ASP A 49 8.12 55.36 -33.25
CA ASP A 49 9.33 55.37 -32.38
C ASP A 49 9.29 54.30 -31.27
N GLU A 50 10.46 53.80 -30.86
CA GLU A 50 10.63 52.52 -30.13
C GLU A 50 10.87 52.64 -28.61
N MET A 51 10.47 51.59 -27.86
CA MET A 51 11.35 50.75 -27.02
C MET A 51 10.50 49.74 -26.22
N GLY A 52 10.93 48.47 -26.14
CA GLY A 52 10.10 47.43 -25.52
C GLY A 52 10.82 46.24 -24.89
N GLN A 53 10.21 45.75 -23.82
CA GLN A 53 10.11 44.34 -23.42
C GLN A 53 8.65 44.15 -22.95
N GLY A 54 7.89 43.12 -23.31
CA GLY A 54 8.26 41.97 -24.13
C GLY A 54 7.49 40.70 -23.74
N ALA A 55 6.14 40.73 -23.82
CA ALA A 55 5.34 39.54 -24.17
C ALA A 55 3.89 39.95 -24.51
N THR A 56 3.48 39.77 -25.76
CA THR A 56 2.08 39.87 -26.19
C THR A 56 1.75 38.71 -27.12
N SER A 57 0.54 38.19 -27.05
CA SER A 57 -0.06 37.38 -28.12
C SER A 57 -1.25 38.14 -28.71
N LYS A 58 -1.16 38.48 -30.00
CA LYS A 58 -2.23 39.16 -30.74
C LYS A 58 -3.30 38.15 -31.16
N GLY A 59 -4.57 38.58 -31.14
CA GLY A 59 -5.69 37.79 -31.64
C GLY A 59 -5.82 37.80 -33.17
N ALA A 60 -6.47 36.77 -33.70
CA ALA A 60 -6.91 36.63 -35.09
C ALA A 60 -8.46 36.48 -35.15
N PRO A 61 -9.14 36.77 -36.28
CA PRO A 61 -10.57 37.08 -36.27
C PRO A 61 -11.49 35.84 -36.20
N VAL A 62 -12.44 35.88 -35.26
CA VAL A 62 -13.36 34.77 -34.90
C VAL A 62 -14.47 34.51 -35.95
N ALA A 63 -14.56 35.32 -37.01
CA ALA A 63 -15.68 35.27 -37.96
C ALA A 63 -15.73 34.01 -38.85
N ALA A 64 -14.59 33.38 -39.15
CA ALA A 64 -14.54 32.24 -40.08
C ALA A 64 -14.94 30.89 -39.43
N THR A 65 -14.64 30.71 -38.14
CA THR A 65 -14.78 29.41 -37.45
C THR A 65 -16.21 29.09 -37.02
N ALA A 66 -17.11 30.09 -37.02
CA ALA A 66 -18.49 29.94 -36.58
C ALA A 66 -19.37 29.09 -37.53
N VAL A 67 -19.05 29.01 -38.83
CA VAL A 67 -19.89 28.33 -39.82
C VAL A 67 -19.76 26.80 -39.76
N ALA A 68 -18.58 26.28 -39.45
CA ALA A 68 -18.36 24.83 -39.34
C ALA A 68 -18.98 24.21 -38.06
N GLY A 69 -19.01 24.95 -36.95
CA GLY A 69 -19.54 24.46 -35.67
C GLY A 69 -21.05 24.17 -35.68
N VAL A 70 -21.82 24.87 -36.51
CA VAL A 70 -23.30 24.78 -36.53
C VAL A 70 -23.79 23.44 -37.11
N GLN A 71 -23.09 22.85 -38.09
CA GLN A 71 -23.50 21.58 -38.68
C GLN A 71 -23.24 20.35 -37.77
N ALA A 72 -22.22 20.41 -36.91
CA ALA A 72 -21.87 19.30 -36.02
C ALA A 72 -22.86 19.12 -34.85
N ILE A 73 -23.46 20.21 -34.36
CA ILE A 73 -24.37 20.20 -33.20
C ILE A 73 -25.71 19.52 -33.54
N GLY A 74 -26.19 19.66 -34.78
CA GLY A 74 -27.48 19.12 -35.22
C GLY A 74 -27.60 17.59 -35.14
N LYS A 75 -26.51 16.84 -35.35
CA LYS A 75 -26.52 15.36 -35.25
C LYS A 75 -26.50 14.83 -33.81
N LYS A 76 -25.90 15.55 -32.86
CA LYS A 76 -25.85 15.14 -31.43
C LYS A 76 -27.13 15.49 -30.67
N GLY A 77 -27.80 16.61 -31.00
CA GLY A 77 -29.06 17.00 -30.35
C GLY A 77 -30.21 15.99 -30.54
N LEU A 78 -30.25 15.28 -31.67
CA LEU A 78 -31.32 14.34 -32.00
C LEU A 78 -31.33 13.05 -31.15
N ASN A 79 -30.19 12.66 -30.58
CA ASN A 79 -30.10 11.47 -29.73
C ASN A 79 -30.54 11.75 -28.28
N ILE A 80 -30.33 12.96 -27.77
CA ILE A 80 -30.72 13.36 -26.40
C ILE A 80 -32.25 13.38 -26.24
N ILE A 81 -33.00 13.66 -27.32
CA ILE A 81 -34.47 13.64 -27.33
C ILE A 81 -35.04 12.22 -27.19
N LYS A 82 -34.27 11.16 -27.50
CA LYS A 82 -34.74 9.76 -27.40
C LYS A 82 -34.74 9.19 -25.98
N GLU A 83 -33.96 9.75 -25.06
CA GLU A 83 -33.86 9.23 -23.68
C GLU A 83 -34.87 9.88 -22.70
N LEU A 84 -35.53 10.97 -23.09
CA LEU A 84 -36.35 11.77 -22.17
C LEU A 84 -37.88 11.53 -22.25
N VAL A 85 -38.38 10.67 -23.15
CA VAL A 85 -39.83 10.34 -23.24
C VAL A 85 -40.08 8.86 -23.59
N PRO A 86 -40.22 7.96 -22.59
CA PRO A 86 -40.65 6.58 -22.85
C PRO A 86 -42.17 6.53 -23.07
N GLY A 87 -42.64 6.31 -24.30
CA GLY A 87 -44.08 6.06 -24.55
C GLY A 87 -44.64 6.29 -25.96
N LEU A 88 -43.89 6.87 -26.90
CA LEU A 88 -44.40 7.13 -28.26
C LEU A 88 -44.43 5.87 -29.14
N LYS A 89 -45.65 5.35 -29.39
CA LYS A 89 -45.88 4.17 -30.24
C LYS A 89 -45.51 4.42 -31.71
N LYS A 90 -44.97 3.37 -32.35
CA LYS A 90 -44.45 3.35 -33.73
C LYS A 90 -45.41 3.96 -34.78
N ARG A 91 -44.97 5.04 -35.43
CA ARG A 91 -45.17 5.27 -36.88
C ARG A 91 -43.86 5.76 -37.50
N SER A 92 -43.44 5.11 -38.57
CA SER A 92 -42.16 5.38 -39.23
C SER A 92 -42.25 6.63 -40.11
N ALA A 93 -41.40 7.63 -39.83
CA ALA A 93 -41.32 8.88 -40.59
C ALA A 93 -40.09 8.91 -41.53
N VAL A 94 -39.79 7.79 -42.19
CA VAL A 94 -38.79 7.72 -43.29
C VAL A 94 -39.49 7.67 -44.67
N GLY A 95 -40.82 7.54 -44.72
CA GLY A 95 -41.61 7.50 -45.97
C GLY A 95 -42.19 8.83 -46.45
N GLY A 96 -41.96 9.96 -45.75
CA GLY A 96 -42.69 11.21 -45.99
C GLY A 96 -42.05 12.21 -46.97
N LEU A 97 -40.77 12.07 -47.31
CA LEU A 97 -40.00 13.10 -48.01
C LEU A 97 -39.73 12.81 -49.50
N LYS A 98 -40.38 11.79 -50.08
CA LYS A 98 -40.28 11.45 -51.51
C LYS A 98 -41.57 11.68 -52.31
N THR A 99 -42.62 12.20 -51.68
CA THR A 99 -43.96 12.39 -52.28
C THR A 99 -44.37 13.86 -52.37
N VAL A 100 -43.47 14.81 -52.07
CA VAL A 100 -43.72 16.26 -52.15
C VAL A 100 -42.52 16.98 -52.81
N VAL A 101 -41.89 16.34 -53.80
CA VAL A 101 -40.95 16.99 -54.72
C VAL A 101 -41.34 16.61 -56.15
N GLY A 102 -42.40 17.26 -56.63
CA GLY A 102 -42.74 17.40 -58.03
C GLY A 102 -42.79 18.89 -58.36
N ASP A 103 -42.20 19.26 -59.49
CA ASP A 103 -41.92 20.61 -60.01
C ASP A 103 -42.73 21.80 -59.45
N GLY A 104 -42.01 22.82 -58.95
CA GLY A 104 -42.57 24.16 -58.72
C GLY A 104 -42.16 24.83 -57.41
N ILE A 105 -40.92 25.32 -57.30
CA ILE A 105 -40.55 26.24 -56.21
C ILE A 105 -41.17 27.62 -56.49
N LYS A 106 -41.95 28.15 -55.54
CA LYS A 106 -42.21 29.60 -55.44
C LYS A 106 -41.25 30.21 -54.41
N GLU A 107 -40.39 31.12 -54.88
CA GLU A 107 -39.33 31.79 -54.09
C GLU A 107 -39.78 32.45 -52.78
N GLY A 108 -41.05 32.81 -52.65
CA GLY A 108 -41.58 33.50 -51.46
C GLY A 108 -41.47 32.67 -50.18
N LEU A 109 -41.76 31.37 -50.24
CA LEU A 109 -41.86 30.54 -49.02
C LEU A 109 -40.49 30.22 -48.41
N PHE A 110 -39.46 30.07 -49.25
CA PHE A 110 -38.09 29.78 -48.78
C PHE A 110 -37.47 30.99 -48.06
N LYS A 111 -37.69 32.21 -48.58
CA LYS A 111 -37.27 33.45 -47.89
C LYS A 111 -37.98 33.65 -46.54
N GLN A 112 -39.25 33.23 -46.42
CA GLN A 112 -40.02 33.34 -45.18
C GLN A 112 -39.52 32.40 -44.07
N VAL A 113 -39.16 31.16 -44.40
CA VAL A 113 -38.67 30.17 -43.42
C VAL A 113 -37.20 30.42 -43.02
N VAL A 114 -36.34 30.88 -43.94
CA VAL A 114 -34.94 31.18 -43.62
C VAL A 114 -34.83 32.42 -42.71
N GLY A 115 -35.65 33.45 -42.93
CA GLY A 115 -35.64 34.67 -42.12
C GLY A 115 -36.06 34.47 -40.66
N SER A 116 -36.99 33.56 -40.40
CA SER A 116 -37.44 33.23 -39.03
C SER A 116 -36.42 32.37 -38.26
N VAL A 117 -35.76 31.42 -38.93
CA VAL A 117 -34.67 30.62 -38.31
C VAL A 117 -33.45 31.48 -37.98
N TRP A 118 -33.08 32.44 -38.85
CA TRP A 118 -31.98 33.38 -38.57
C TRP A 118 -32.22 34.18 -37.27
N GLN A 119 -33.44 34.71 -37.08
CA GLN A 119 -33.76 35.49 -35.88
C GLN A 119 -33.81 34.66 -34.60
N VAL A 120 -34.18 33.37 -34.65
CA VAL A 120 -34.02 32.47 -33.48
C VAL A 120 -32.53 32.31 -33.13
N GLY A 121 -31.66 32.19 -34.13
CA GLY A 121 -30.20 32.16 -33.93
C GLY A 121 -29.64 33.44 -33.30
N VAL A 122 -30.03 34.62 -33.83
CA VAL A 122 -29.62 35.92 -33.27
C VAL A 122 -30.10 36.09 -31.83
N ASN A 123 -31.36 35.76 -31.54
CA ASN A 123 -31.91 35.82 -30.18
C ASN A 123 -31.19 34.86 -29.21
N ALA A 124 -30.71 33.70 -29.67
CA ALA A 124 -29.90 32.79 -28.86
C ALA A 124 -28.51 33.36 -28.53
N VAL A 125 -27.86 34.03 -29.49
CA VAL A 125 -26.57 34.71 -29.26
C VAL A 125 -26.72 35.86 -28.26
N VAL A 126 -27.78 36.67 -28.37
CA VAL A 126 -28.06 37.77 -27.42
C VAL A 126 -28.39 37.21 -26.03
N ALA A 127 -29.19 36.15 -25.93
CA ALA A 127 -29.46 35.45 -24.67
C ALA A 127 -28.18 34.94 -24.00
N TYR A 128 -27.25 34.38 -24.78
CA TYR A 128 -25.94 33.95 -24.30
C TYR A 128 -25.07 35.13 -23.83
N GLY A 129 -25.11 36.27 -24.53
CA GLY A 129 -24.50 37.52 -24.11
C GLY A 129 -24.96 37.96 -22.71
N PHE A 130 -26.28 37.94 -22.46
CA PHE A 130 -26.82 38.24 -21.12
C PHE A 130 -26.39 37.23 -20.05
N VAL A 131 -26.32 35.93 -20.37
CA VAL A 131 -25.78 34.90 -19.44
C VAL A 131 -24.35 35.24 -19.02
N GLN A 132 -23.49 35.65 -19.96
CA GLN A 132 -22.10 35.98 -19.65
C GLN A 132 -21.96 37.32 -18.93
N ALA A 133 -22.76 38.34 -19.28
CA ALA A 133 -22.80 39.61 -18.55
C ALA A 133 -23.18 39.41 -17.07
N VAL A 134 -24.22 38.63 -16.78
CA VAL A 134 -24.62 38.34 -15.38
C VAL A 134 -23.54 37.54 -14.65
N ARG A 135 -22.81 36.64 -15.32
CA ARG A 135 -21.67 35.91 -14.72
C ARG A 135 -20.48 36.81 -14.39
N LEU A 136 -20.20 37.81 -15.24
CA LEU A 136 -19.10 38.74 -15.05
C LEU A 136 -19.40 39.76 -13.94
N PHE A 137 -20.60 40.34 -13.94
CA PHE A 137 -20.98 41.41 -13.00
C PHE A 137 -21.64 40.93 -11.71
N GLY A 138 -22.18 39.70 -11.66
CA GLY A 138 -22.81 39.14 -10.46
C GLY A 138 -21.91 39.16 -9.21
N PRO A 139 -20.67 38.66 -9.28
CA PRO A 139 -19.74 38.71 -8.14
C PRO A 139 -19.38 40.14 -7.70
N LEU A 140 -19.32 41.09 -8.64
CA LEU A 140 -19.04 42.51 -8.36
C LEU A 140 -20.15 43.19 -7.55
N ILE A 141 -21.40 42.75 -7.69
CA ILE A 141 -22.54 43.20 -6.86
C ILE A 141 -22.79 42.29 -5.64
N GLY A 142 -21.84 41.41 -5.30
CA GLY A 142 -21.90 40.57 -4.10
C GLY A 142 -22.79 39.32 -4.21
N LEU A 143 -23.22 38.92 -5.41
CA LEU A 143 -23.88 37.62 -5.61
C LEU A 143 -22.85 36.50 -5.52
N ASP A 144 -23.15 35.46 -4.73
CA ASP A 144 -22.32 34.25 -4.70
C ASP A 144 -22.38 33.50 -6.04
N LYS A 145 -21.49 32.51 -6.21
CA LYS A 145 -21.37 31.76 -7.47
C LYS A 145 -22.66 31.00 -7.84
N SER A 146 -23.42 30.49 -6.86
CA SER A 146 -24.64 29.73 -7.10
C SER A 146 -25.80 30.63 -7.54
N THR A 147 -25.94 31.79 -6.89
CA THR A 147 -26.99 32.78 -7.20
C THR A 147 -26.70 33.55 -8.48
N THR A 148 -25.44 33.89 -8.73
CA THR A 148 -24.94 34.36 -10.04
C THR A 148 -25.29 33.39 -11.17
N ALA A 149 -25.03 32.08 -10.98
CA ALA A 149 -25.33 31.07 -12.00
C ALA A 149 -26.84 30.86 -12.22
N ALA A 150 -27.66 30.94 -11.17
CA ALA A 150 -29.11 30.88 -11.29
C ALA A 150 -29.68 32.13 -11.99
N ALA A 151 -29.20 33.32 -11.64
CA ALA A 151 -29.60 34.59 -12.27
C ALA A 151 -29.23 34.61 -13.76
N ALA A 152 -28.01 34.18 -14.11
CA ALA A 152 -27.57 34.13 -15.49
C ALA A 152 -28.45 33.21 -16.35
N LYS A 153 -28.80 32.01 -15.84
CA LYS A 153 -29.74 31.10 -16.52
C LYS A 153 -31.13 31.71 -16.65
N ALA A 154 -31.65 32.33 -15.59
CA ALA A 154 -32.97 32.94 -15.58
C ALA A 154 -33.13 34.07 -16.61
N VAL A 155 -32.16 34.99 -16.67
CA VAL A 155 -32.17 36.12 -17.63
C VAL A 155 -32.02 35.61 -19.06
N GLY A 156 -31.08 34.69 -19.32
CA GLY A 156 -30.87 34.13 -20.66
C GLY A 156 -32.09 33.40 -21.21
N TRP A 157 -32.64 32.44 -20.44
CA TRP A 157 -33.82 31.68 -20.85
C TRP A 157 -35.10 32.51 -20.87
N GLY A 158 -35.25 33.48 -19.96
CA GLY A 158 -36.38 34.42 -19.96
C GLY A 158 -36.41 35.28 -21.23
N TYR A 159 -35.28 35.91 -21.57
CA TYR A 159 -35.15 36.71 -22.80
C TYR A 159 -35.37 35.88 -24.06
N PHE A 160 -34.74 34.69 -24.13
CA PHE A 160 -34.89 33.79 -25.27
C PHE A 160 -36.36 33.35 -25.45
N ALA A 161 -37.02 32.94 -24.37
CA ALA A 161 -38.43 32.56 -24.39
C ALA A 161 -39.34 33.72 -24.78
N GLU A 162 -39.09 34.94 -24.29
CA GLU A 162 -39.87 36.13 -24.64
C GLU A 162 -39.81 36.43 -26.14
N ARG A 163 -38.60 36.56 -26.68
CA ARG A 163 -38.39 36.93 -28.08
C ARG A 163 -38.86 35.86 -29.04
N THR A 164 -38.56 34.59 -28.77
CA THR A 164 -39.05 33.48 -29.61
C THR A 164 -40.57 33.34 -29.53
N SER A 165 -41.19 33.52 -28.35
CA SER A 165 -42.66 33.51 -28.22
C SER A 165 -43.30 34.67 -28.99
N PHE A 166 -42.73 35.88 -28.94
CA PHE A 166 -43.29 37.04 -29.62
C PHE A 166 -43.19 36.93 -31.14
N ASP A 167 -42.05 36.49 -31.68
CA ASP A 167 -41.91 36.27 -33.13
C ASP A 167 -42.84 35.14 -33.63
N LEU A 168 -43.05 34.06 -32.86
CA LEU A 168 -43.98 32.98 -33.24
C LEU A 168 -45.47 33.37 -33.13
N LEU A 169 -45.86 34.13 -32.09
CA LEU A 169 -47.29 34.41 -31.81
C LEU A 169 -47.83 35.69 -32.46
N VAL A 170 -46.98 36.67 -32.77
CA VAL A 170 -47.44 38.00 -33.24
C VAL A 170 -47.31 38.18 -34.75
N LYS A 171 -46.31 37.58 -35.43
CA LYS A 171 -46.15 37.71 -36.89
C LYS A 171 -47.08 36.82 -37.71
N GLU A 172 -47.56 35.69 -37.17
CA GLU A 172 -48.42 34.72 -37.90
C GLU A 172 -49.86 34.60 -37.34
N GLY A 173 -50.34 35.61 -36.61
CA GLY A 173 -51.78 35.74 -36.31
C GLY A 173 -52.38 34.72 -35.33
N GLY A 174 -51.58 34.21 -34.38
CA GLY A 174 -52.02 33.20 -33.41
C GLY A 174 -53.07 33.70 -32.39
N PRO A 175 -53.86 32.80 -31.76
CA PRO A 175 -54.95 33.20 -30.86
C PRO A 175 -54.47 33.85 -29.56
N ARG A 176 -55.12 34.96 -29.17
CA ARG A 176 -54.87 35.74 -27.92
C ARG A 176 -55.31 35.01 -26.63
N LEU A 177 -55.08 33.70 -26.50
CA LEU A 177 -55.68 32.87 -25.45
C LEU A 177 -54.83 32.70 -24.18
N LEU A 178 -53.50 32.82 -24.26
CA LEU A 178 -52.60 32.68 -23.10
C LEU A 178 -52.49 33.97 -22.25
N GLY A 179 -52.50 35.15 -22.87
CA GLY A 179 -52.27 36.42 -22.16
C GLY A 179 -53.34 36.78 -21.12
N LYS A 180 -54.61 36.40 -21.33
CA LYS A 180 -55.71 36.72 -20.40
C LYS A 180 -55.64 35.95 -19.08
N LYS A 181 -55.32 34.65 -19.12
CA LYS A 181 -55.24 33.80 -17.93
C LYS A 181 -54.04 34.13 -17.04
N PHE A 182 -52.94 34.59 -17.62
CA PHE A 182 -51.73 34.94 -16.86
C PHE A 182 -51.86 36.30 -16.14
N ALA A 183 -52.58 37.25 -16.75
CA ALA A 183 -52.85 38.56 -16.15
C ALA A 183 -53.76 38.51 -14.91
N GLU A 184 -54.63 37.50 -14.77
CA GLU A 184 -55.46 37.28 -13.58
C GLU A 184 -54.62 36.85 -12.36
N VAL A 185 -53.57 36.06 -12.56
CA VAL A 185 -52.79 35.43 -11.47
C VAL A 185 -51.87 36.43 -10.74
N LEU A 186 -51.47 37.53 -11.39
CA LEU A 186 -50.50 38.50 -10.87
C LEU A 186 -51.10 39.84 -10.40
N GLY A 187 -52.44 39.95 -10.29
CA GLY A 187 -53.10 41.13 -9.72
C GLY A 187 -52.97 42.39 -10.59
N GLY A 188 -53.77 42.47 -11.67
CA GLY A 188 -53.66 43.48 -12.73
C GLY A 188 -54.00 44.93 -12.35
N LYS A 189 -53.21 45.58 -11.47
CA LYS A 189 -53.28 47.04 -11.20
C LYS A 189 -51.93 47.76 -11.03
N VAL A 190 -50.78 47.08 -11.04
CA VAL A 190 -49.48 47.70 -10.68
C VAL A 190 -48.58 48.05 -11.88
N LEU A 191 -48.84 47.50 -13.08
CA LEU A 191 -48.04 47.79 -14.28
C LEU A 191 -48.96 48.22 -15.43
N GLY A 192 -48.54 49.27 -16.15
CA GLY A 192 -49.25 49.86 -17.29
C GLY A 192 -49.26 48.95 -18.54
N PRO A 193 -49.61 49.48 -19.73
CA PRO A 193 -49.86 48.68 -20.94
C PRO A 193 -48.57 48.14 -21.59
N ILE A 194 -47.86 47.27 -20.87
CA ILE A 194 -46.79 46.43 -21.39
C ILE A 194 -47.46 45.34 -22.26
N THR A 195 -47.05 45.25 -23.52
CA THR A 195 -47.59 44.23 -24.44
C THR A 195 -47.30 42.83 -23.90
N GLY A 196 -48.26 41.91 -24.06
CA GLY A 196 -48.36 40.68 -23.26
C GLY A 196 -47.25 39.63 -23.40
N ALA A 197 -46.13 39.91 -24.06
CA ALA A 197 -44.95 39.03 -24.09
C ALA A 197 -43.97 39.30 -22.94
N GLY A 198 -43.75 40.57 -22.55
CA GLY A 198 -42.76 40.91 -21.50
C GLY A 198 -43.04 40.25 -20.16
N LEU A 199 -44.31 40.03 -19.83
CA LEU A 199 -44.72 39.32 -18.61
C LEU A 199 -44.51 37.79 -18.70
N ILE A 200 -44.47 37.21 -19.90
CA ILE A 200 -44.21 35.78 -20.09
C ILE A 200 -42.71 35.51 -19.90
N GLY A 201 -41.84 36.31 -20.51
CA GLY A 201 -40.38 36.22 -20.34
C GLY A 201 -39.95 36.38 -18.89
N LEU A 202 -40.43 37.45 -18.25
CA LEU A 202 -40.10 37.76 -16.85
C LEU A 202 -40.70 36.74 -15.87
N GLY A 203 -41.92 36.23 -16.14
CA GLY A 203 -42.52 35.14 -15.37
C GLY A 203 -41.72 33.84 -15.47
N LEU A 204 -41.29 33.45 -16.67
CA LEU A 204 -40.45 32.27 -16.87
C LEU A 204 -39.08 32.42 -16.21
N ALA A 205 -38.47 33.61 -16.31
CA ALA A 205 -37.20 33.92 -15.65
C ALA A 205 -37.29 33.73 -14.13
N VAL A 206 -38.34 34.26 -13.49
CA VAL A 206 -38.57 34.11 -12.04
C VAL A 206 -38.77 32.63 -11.67
N VAL A 207 -39.54 31.86 -12.44
CA VAL A 207 -39.72 30.42 -12.20
C VAL A 207 -38.40 29.64 -12.36
N ILE A 208 -37.64 29.90 -13.42
CA ILE A 208 -36.33 29.28 -13.66
C ILE A 208 -35.34 29.65 -12.55
N PHE A 209 -35.36 30.91 -12.09
CA PHE A 209 -34.54 31.35 -10.96
C PHE A 209 -34.92 30.58 -9.69
N LEU A 210 -36.19 30.55 -9.31
CA LEU A 210 -36.66 29.86 -8.11
C LEU A 210 -36.37 28.35 -8.13
N LEU A 211 -36.49 27.69 -9.29
CA LEU A 211 -36.15 26.26 -9.46
C LEU A 211 -34.64 26.00 -9.50
N SER A 212 -33.84 26.95 -9.97
CA SER A 212 -32.36 26.82 -10.07
C SER A 212 -31.62 27.31 -8.82
N TYR A 213 -32.26 28.15 -8.00
CA TYR A 213 -31.71 28.72 -6.77
C TYR A 213 -31.62 27.63 -5.70
N LYS A 214 -30.42 27.08 -5.49
CA LYS A 214 -30.11 26.26 -4.32
C LYS A 214 -29.41 27.11 -3.28
N ARG A 215 -29.99 27.15 -2.08
CA ARG A 215 -29.47 27.92 -0.95
C ARG A 215 -28.21 27.25 -0.39
N SER A 216 -27.03 27.71 -0.82
CA SER A 216 -25.75 27.21 -0.31
C SER A 216 -25.51 27.69 1.13
N GLN A 217 -25.13 26.77 2.03
CA GLN A 217 -24.48 27.11 3.29
C GLN A 217 -22.98 26.83 3.17
N GLU A 218 -22.19 27.87 2.92
CA GLU A 218 -20.74 27.78 3.08
C GLU A 218 -20.38 27.90 4.58
N GLN A 219 -20.20 26.75 5.25
CA GLN A 219 -19.50 26.75 6.53
C GLN A 219 -18.00 26.93 6.27
N ARG A 220 -17.48 28.14 6.51
CA ARG A 220 -16.02 28.35 6.60
C ARG A 220 -15.49 27.64 7.85
N VAL A 221 -15.06 26.39 7.67
CA VAL A 221 -14.24 25.68 8.65
C VAL A 221 -12.80 26.13 8.42
N SER A 222 -12.32 27.08 9.22
CA SER A 222 -10.89 27.43 9.23
C SER A 222 -10.13 26.42 10.07
N PHE A 223 -9.31 25.60 9.42
CA PHE A 223 -8.36 24.74 10.12
C PHE A 223 -7.12 25.58 10.44
N ALA A 224 -6.82 25.71 11.73
CA ALA A 224 -5.53 26.21 12.19
C ALA A 224 -4.70 25.00 12.61
N CYS A 225 -3.61 24.73 11.88
CA CYS A 225 -2.67 23.66 12.20
C CYS A 225 -1.79 24.11 13.37
N TYR A 226 -2.30 23.95 14.59
CA TYR A 226 -1.49 24.00 15.81
C TYR A 226 -0.61 22.73 15.89
N GLN A 227 0.39 22.74 16.78
CA GLN A 227 1.10 21.52 17.13
C GLN A 227 0.11 20.47 17.67
N TRP A 228 0.40 19.19 17.45
CA TRP A 228 -0.44 18.12 17.99
C TRP A 228 -0.27 18.02 19.50
N ASP A 229 -1.20 18.62 20.23
CA ASP A 229 -1.39 18.35 21.65
C ASP A 229 -2.14 17.02 21.80
N ALA A 230 -1.45 16.00 22.31
CA ALA A 230 -2.08 14.75 22.69
C ALA A 230 -3.23 15.01 23.69
N PRO A 231 -4.34 14.25 23.65
CA PRO A 231 -5.45 14.45 24.56
C PRO A 231 -5.03 14.19 26.01
N THR A 232 -5.60 14.93 26.97
CA THR A 232 -5.30 14.76 28.40
C THR A 232 -5.70 13.36 28.89
N GLY A 233 -4.83 12.72 29.67
CA GLY A 233 -5.00 11.34 30.14
C GLY A 233 -4.48 10.29 29.16
N GLY A 234 -4.93 9.03 29.31
CA GLY A 234 -4.45 7.89 28.51
C GLY A 234 -5.56 6.94 28.04
N ALA A 235 -6.80 7.39 27.93
CA ALA A 235 -7.94 6.52 27.62
C ALA A 235 -7.86 5.74 26.28
N ASN A 236 -6.90 6.06 25.41
CA ASN A 236 -6.70 5.47 24.08
C ASN A 236 -5.34 4.77 23.85
N CYS A 237 -4.42 4.73 24.83
CA CYS A 237 -3.05 4.23 24.61
C CYS A 237 -3.02 2.83 23.97
N GLU A 238 -3.87 1.94 24.50
CA GLU A 238 -4.02 0.54 24.06
C GLU A 238 -4.41 0.36 22.58
N LYS A 239 -4.90 1.40 21.90
CA LYS A 239 -5.16 1.35 20.46
C LYS A 239 -3.89 1.22 19.63
N CYS A 240 -2.73 1.59 20.19
CA CYS A 240 -1.45 1.36 19.53
C CYS A 240 -1.13 -0.14 19.43
N ASN A 241 -1.53 -0.91 20.44
CA ASN A 241 -1.22 -2.34 20.60
C ASN A 241 -2.11 -3.24 19.71
N GLN A 242 -3.00 -2.63 18.90
CA GLN A 242 -4.01 -3.30 18.08
C GLN A 242 -3.79 -3.05 16.57
N GLN A 243 -2.58 -2.63 16.17
CA GLN A 243 -2.25 -2.26 14.79
C GLN A 243 -1.84 -3.46 13.88
N GLY A 244 -1.75 -4.67 14.43
CA GLY A 244 -1.44 -5.89 13.66
C GLY A 244 0.04 -5.94 13.27
N LEU A 245 0.33 -5.82 11.97
CA LEU A 245 1.68 -5.95 11.42
C LEU A 245 2.61 -4.76 11.70
N ILE A 246 2.06 -3.59 12.08
CA ILE A 246 2.85 -2.41 12.40
C ILE A 246 3.04 -2.37 13.92
N PRO A 247 4.27 -2.50 14.45
CA PRO A 247 4.52 -2.39 15.87
C PRO A 247 4.26 -0.96 16.34
N CYS A 248 3.78 -0.80 17.58
CA CYS A 248 3.63 0.52 18.14
C CYS A 248 5.00 1.22 18.27
N THR A 249 5.07 2.48 17.87
CA THR A 249 6.25 3.34 18.06
C THR A 249 6.08 4.27 19.27
N PRO A 250 7.19 4.74 19.88
CA PRO A 250 7.14 5.73 20.97
C PRO A 250 6.35 7.00 20.60
N TYR A 251 6.45 7.44 19.34
CA TYR A 251 5.75 8.63 18.84
C TYR A 251 4.24 8.40 18.73
N GLN A 252 3.81 7.29 18.10
CA GLN A 252 2.39 6.94 18.03
C GLN A 252 1.80 6.81 19.44
N CYS A 253 2.52 6.15 20.36
CA CYS A 253 2.05 6.01 21.73
C CYS A 253 1.79 7.36 22.42
N LYS A 254 2.81 8.24 22.42
CA LYS A 254 2.70 9.58 23.04
C LYS A 254 1.69 10.49 22.33
N SER A 255 1.36 10.23 21.06
CA SER A 255 0.31 10.95 20.35
C SER A 255 -1.11 10.61 20.84
N LEU A 256 -1.34 9.41 21.38
CA LEU A 256 -2.67 8.92 21.79
C LEU A 256 -3.17 9.50 23.12
N GLY A 257 -2.28 10.06 23.93
CA GLY A 257 -2.62 10.74 25.18
C GLY A 257 -1.41 11.19 26.00
N GLN A 258 -1.56 12.27 26.76
CA GLN A 258 -0.52 12.84 27.63
C GLN A 258 -0.09 11.91 28.77
N GLY A 259 -0.93 10.91 29.10
CA GLY A 259 -0.62 9.85 30.07
C GLY A 259 -0.24 8.51 29.45
N CYS A 260 -0.01 8.46 28.13
CA CYS A 260 0.46 7.24 27.46
C CYS A 260 1.98 7.11 27.59
N GLU A 261 2.42 6.00 28.17
CA GLU A 261 3.83 5.65 28.28
C GLU A 261 4.13 4.45 27.37
N PHE A 262 5.31 4.47 26.76
CA PHE A 262 5.78 3.43 25.87
C PHE A 262 6.75 2.52 26.63
N ILE A 263 6.41 1.24 26.71
CA ILE A 263 7.23 0.21 27.33
C ILE A 263 7.89 -0.59 26.21
N ASP A 264 9.19 -0.38 26.06
CA ASP A 264 10.06 -1.15 25.16
C ASP A 264 10.61 -2.36 25.92
N GLN A 265 10.40 -3.57 25.38
CA GLN A 265 10.87 -4.82 25.98
C GLN A 265 11.60 -5.72 24.98
N GLY A 266 12.22 -5.10 23.95
CA GLY A 266 12.89 -5.80 22.87
C GLY A 266 11.92 -6.15 21.75
N ASP A 267 11.60 -7.44 21.59
CA ASP A 267 10.73 -7.94 20.52
C ASP A 267 9.24 -7.56 20.71
N GLU A 268 8.87 -7.12 21.90
CA GLU A 268 7.53 -6.64 22.24
C GLU A 268 7.57 -5.18 22.70
N SER A 269 6.70 -4.35 22.11
CA SER A 269 6.46 -2.98 22.55
C SER A 269 5.00 -2.76 22.93
N LEU A 270 4.76 -2.07 24.04
CA LEU A 270 3.42 -1.79 24.55
C LEU A 270 3.23 -0.29 24.83
N CYS A 271 2.15 0.26 24.33
CA CYS A 271 1.67 1.59 24.71
C CYS A 271 0.55 1.51 25.72
N VAL A 272 0.78 1.98 26.94
CA VAL A 272 -0.17 1.82 28.04
C VAL A 272 -0.45 3.12 28.75
N TRP A 273 -1.60 3.20 29.44
CA TRP A 273 -1.91 4.34 30.27
C TRP A 273 -1.24 4.17 31.65
N GLN A 274 -0.12 4.85 31.88
CA GLN A 274 0.51 4.85 33.20
C GLN A 274 -0.13 5.92 34.11
N ASN A 275 -1.23 5.56 34.80
CA ASN A 275 -1.78 6.41 35.85
C ASN A 275 -0.94 6.31 37.13
N ARG A 276 -0.06 7.28 37.36
CA ARG A 276 0.81 7.38 38.55
C ARG A 276 0.07 7.44 39.90
N ASN A 277 -1.24 7.66 39.89
CA ASN A 277 -2.09 7.72 41.08
C ASN A 277 -3.04 6.51 41.19
N ASP A 278 -2.82 5.41 40.46
CA ASP A 278 -3.60 4.19 40.70
C ASP A 278 -3.06 3.44 41.92
N PRO A 279 -3.90 3.14 42.94
CA PRO A 279 -3.50 2.38 44.11
C PRO A 279 -3.90 0.90 44.03
N ARG A 280 -4.43 0.43 42.90
CA ARG A 280 -5.02 -0.92 42.77
C ARG A 280 -4.06 -1.89 42.09
N PRO A 281 -3.88 -3.10 42.62
CA PRO A 281 -3.05 -4.12 41.99
C PRO A 281 -3.75 -4.80 40.81
N PRO A 282 -2.99 -5.48 39.92
CA PRO A 282 -3.53 -6.24 38.78
C PRO A 282 -4.61 -7.25 39.17
N THR A 283 -5.67 -7.40 38.38
CA THR A 283 -6.70 -8.44 38.62
C THR A 283 -6.41 -9.68 37.79
N ILE A 284 -5.96 -10.75 38.46
CA ILE A 284 -5.62 -12.04 37.84
C ILE A 284 -6.89 -12.88 37.59
N GLN A 285 -6.94 -13.51 36.40
CA GLN A 285 -7.81 -14.65 36.04
C GLN A 285 -6.99 -15.76 35.37
N PRO A 286 -7.45 -17.03 35.39
CA PRO A 286 -6.83 -18.11 34.61
C PRO A 286 -7.02 -17.83 33.11
N TRP A 287 -6.03 -18.17 32.28
CA TRP A 287 -6.10 -17.97 30.82
C TRP A 287 -6.29 -19.32 30.10
N PRO A 288 -7.50 -19.64 29.61
CA PRO A 288 -7.81 -20.94 28.99
C PRO A 288 -6.93 -21.28 27.78
N ASP A 289 -6.60 -20.30 26.94
CA ASP A 289 -5.83 -20.51 25.71
C ASP A 289 -4.33 -20.79 25.98
N ALA A 290 -3.88 -20.63 27.23
CA ALA A 290 -2.57 -21.10 27.66
C ALA A 290 -2.50 -22.62 27.88
N LEU A 291 -3.63 -23.33 27.89
CA LEU A 291 -3.67 -24.79 28.00
C LEU A 291 -3.37 -25.43 26.63
N PRO A 292 -2.60 -26.54 26.57
CA PRO A 292 -2.07 -27.05 25.31
C PRO A 292 -3.15 -27.65 24.39
N ASN A 293 -4.25 -28.16 24.95
CA ASN A 293 -5.37 -28.74 24.21
C ASN A 293 -6.63 -28.85 25.10
N ALA A 294 -7.73 -29.37 24.53
CA ALA A 294 -9.05 -29.46 25.17
C ALA A 294 -9.17 -30.51 26.30
N ASP A 295 -8.17 -31.36 26.49
CA ASP A 295 -8.12 -32.34 27.59
C ASP A 295 -7.89 -31.66 28.93
N TYR A 296 -7.08 -30.59 28.92
CA TYR A 296 -6.77 -29.78 30.09
C TYR A 296 -7.87 -28.75 30.34
N ARG A 297 -8.27 -28.59 31.60
CA ARG A 297 -9.30 -27.62 32.00
C ARG A 297 -9.03 -27.05 33.38
N TYR A 298 -9.23 -25.74 33.52
CA TYR A 298 -9.36 -25.10 34.83
C TYR A 298 -10.75 -25.34 35.42
N LYS A 299 -10.79 -25.82 36.66
CA LYS A 299 -11.99 -25.83 37.50
C LYS A 299 -11.81 -24.80 38.62
N PRO A 300 -12.77 -23.89 38.88
CA PRO A 300 -12.69 -22.99 40.03
C PRO A 300 -12.53 -23.78 41.33
N ASP A 301 -11.52 -23.44 42.14
CA ASP A 301 -11.27 -24.14 43.40
C ASP A 301 -11.96 -23.43 44.57
N THR A 302 -13.10 -23.99 44.98
CA THR A 302 -13.91 -23.50 46.10
C THR A 302 -13.35 -23.86 47.48
N ALA A 303 -12.28 -24.65 47.57
CA ALA A 303 -11.62 -24.99 48.84
C ALA A 303 -10.57 -23.94 49.26
N ILE A 304 -10.20 -23.03 48.37
CA ILE A 304 -9.41 -21.84 48.72
C ILE A 304 -10.30 -20.89 49.52
N ARG A 305 -9.85 -20.48 50.71
CA ARG A 305 -10.59 -19.54 51.56
C ARG A 305 -10.44 -18.12 50.99
N PRO A 306 -11.55 -17.38 50.77
CA PRO A 306 -11.48 -15.96 50.48
C PRO A 306 -10.68 -15.22 51.56
N PRO A 307 -9.90 -14.18 51.20
CA PRO A 307 -9.94 -13.45 49.92
C PRO A 307 -9.13 -14.05 48.76
N GLU A 308 -8.34 -15.11 48.98
CA GLU A 308 -7.61 -15.78 47.89
C GLU A 308 -8.55 -16.40 46.86
N ARG A 309 -8.06 -16.53 45.63
CA ARG A 309 -8.77 -17.16 44.49
C ARG A 309 -7.83 -18.13 43.80
N GLY A 310 -8.39 -19.11 43.09
CA GLY A 310 -7.57 -20.04 42.34
C GLY A 310 -8.35 -21.07 41.55
N VAL A 311 -7.61 -21.93 40.86
CA VAL A 311 -8.14 -22.98 40.00
C VAL A 311 -7.38 -24.28 40.15
N TYR A 312 -8.12 -25.37 40.00
CA TYR A 312 -7.57 -26.71 39.86
C TYR A 312 -7.39 -27.04 38.38
N ILE A 313 -6.19 -27.44 37.98
CA ILE A 313 -5.88 -27.92 36.63
C ILE A 313 -6.24 -29.41 36.58
N THR A 314 -7.24 -29.77 35.77
CA THR A 314 -7.64 -31.16 35.55
C THR A 314 -7.35 -31.62 34.13
N TYR A 315 -6.93 -32.87 34.00
CA TYR A 315 -6.77 -33.56 32.72
C TYR A 315 -7.94 -34.54 32.50
N ASN A 316 -8.53 -34.54 31.30
CA ASN A 316 -9.63 -35.41 30.92
C ASN A 316 -9.46 -36.11 29.56
N GLY A 317 -8.22 -36.22 29.06
CA GLY A 317 -7.91 -36.93 27.82
C GLY A 317 -7.87 -38.44 27.99
N GLU A 318 -7.33 -39.15 27.00
CA GLU A 318 -7.33 -40.62 26.95
C GLU A 318 -6.67 -41.28 28.17
N ARG A 319 -5.64 -40.62 28.74
CA ARG A 319 -4.87 -41.09 29.90
C ARG A 319 -5.49 -40.71 31.25
N ARG A 320 -6.79 -40.36 31.29
CA ARG A 320 -7.48 -39.83 32.47
C ARG A 320 -7.62 -40.89 33.59
N ASP A 321 -7.18 -40.55 34.80
CA ASP A 321 -7.54 -41.28 36.03
C ASP A 321 -8.91 -40.83 36.58
N GLU A 322 -9.43 -41.53 37.61
CA GLU A 322 -10.74 -41.19 38.18
C GLU A 322 -10.82 -39.75 38.71
N LYS A 323 -9.69 -39.22 39.23
CA LYS A 323 -9.58 -37.90 39.85
C LYS A 323 -9.41 -36.75 38.84
N GLY A 324 -8.90 -37.04 37.64
CA GLY A 324 -8.52 -36.03 36.64
C GLY A 324 -7.14 -35.42 36.87
N CYS A 325 -6.21 -36.17 37.47
CA CYS A 325 -4.82 -35.80 37.63
C CYS A 325 -4.07 -35.83 36.29
N ILE A 326 -3.02 -35.01 36.20
CA ILE A 326 -2.15 -34.89 35.03
C ILE A 326 -1.25 -36.13 34.96
N PRO A 327 -1.13 -36.80 33.78
CA PRO A 327 -0.19 -37.91 33.61
C PRO A 327 1.26 -37.45 33.84
N PRO A 328 2.15 -38.34 34.34
CA PRO A 328 3.57 -38.03 34.46
C PRO A 328 4.21 -37.78 33.08
N PHE A 329 5.40 -37.18 33.12
CA PHE A 329 6.27 -36.86 31.97
C PHE A 329 5.54 -36.23 30.78
N THR A 330 4.49 -35.48 31.07
CA THR A 330 3.66 -34.82 30.07
C THR A 330 3.86 -33.33 30.20
N LYS A 331 4.59 -32.76 29.25
CA LYS A 331 4.77 -31.32 29.14
C LYS A 331 3.40 -30.65 28.94
N PHE A 332 3.05 -29.73 29.81
CA PHE A 332 1.84 -28.91 29.66
C PHE A 332 2.13 -27.45 29.97
N SER A 333 1.37 -26.58 29.32
CA SER A 333 1.33 -25.16 29.59
C SER A 333 0.09 -24.79 30.39
N PHE A 334 0.21 -23.76 31.21
CA PHE A 334 -0.90 -23.10 31.90
C PHE A 334 -0.59 -21.62 32.04
N GLY A 335 -1.57 -20.79 32.37
CA GLY A 335 -1.37 -19.36 32.30
C GLY A 335 -2.43 -18.53 33.00
N ILE A 336 -2.10 -17.25 33.13
CA ILE A 336 -2.98 -16.22 33.66
C ILE A 336 -3.12 -15.07 32.66
N THR A 337 -4.23 -14.36 32.79
CA THR A 337 -4.50 -13.11 32.09
C THR A 337 -4.90 -12.04 33.09
N ILE A 338 -4.41 -10.82 32.88
CA ILE A 338 -4.77 -9.64 33.65
C ILE A 338 -6.01 -9.02 33.01
N VAL A 339 -7.09 -8.93 33.78
CA VAL A 339 -8.41 -8.48 33.29
C VAL A 339 -8.87 -7.14 33.90
N GLY A 340 -8.06 -6.56 34.79
CA GLY A 340 -8.40 -5.39 35.58
C GLY A 340 -7.22 -4.95 36.45
N GLY A 341 -7.48 -4.05 37.39
CA GLY A 341 -6.47 -3.38 38.22
C GLY A 341 -6.31 -1.91 37.84
N GLY A 342 -6.15 -1.62 36.54
CA GLY A 342 -6.00 -0.28 36.01
C GLY A 342 -7.25 0.59 36.00
N VAL A 343 -7.11 1.83 35.53
CA VAL A 343 -8.17 2.87 35.59
C VAL A 343 -9.47 2.41 34.93
N ASP A 344 -10.61 2.76 35.54
CA ASP A 344 -11.95 2.24 35.19
C ASP A 344 -12.07 0.70 35.25
N ASN A 345 -11.19 0.05 36.02
CA ASN A 345 -11.00 -1.40 36.09
C ASN A 345 -10.60 -2.05 34.75
N LYS A 346 -9.89 -1.32 33.89
CA LYS A 346 -9.25 -1.88 32.70
C LYS A 346 -8.04 -2.73 33.06
N PRO A 347 -7.65 -3.70 32.22
CA PRO A 347 -6.40 -4.41 32.40
C PRO A 347 -5.19 -3.49 32.17
N GLU A 348 -4.17 -3.66 32.98
CA GLU A 348 -2.83 -3.04 32.82
C GLU A 348 -1.80 -4.17 32.75
N PRO A 349 -0.68 -4.00 32.01
CA PRO A 349 0.31 -5.05 31.90
C PRO A 349 1.07 -5.16 33.22
N ALA A 350 1.35 -6.39 33.63
CA ALA A 350 2.00 -6.66 34.90
C ALA A 350 3.21 -7.57 34.70
N VAL A 351 4.18 -7.49 35.62
CA VAL A 351 5.17 -8.55 35.80
C VAL A 351 4.60 -9.53 36.80
N CYS A 352 4.65 -10.83 36.51
CA CYS A 352 4.10 -11.86 37.38
C CYS A 352 5.21 -12.79 37.87
N LYS A 353 5.09 -13.25 39.11
CA LYS A 353 5.98 -14.23 39.74
C LYS A 353 5.19 -15.43 40.24
N ILE A 354 5.87 -16.57 40.32
CA ILE A 354 5.35 -17.84 40.78
C ILE A 354 6.26 -18.42 41.87
N ASP A 355 5.69 -19.13 42.83
CA ASP A 355 6.45 -19.77 43.91
C ASP A 355 5.72 -21.04 44.38
N THR A 356 6.47 -22.04 44.85
CA THR A 356 5.91 -23.26 45.46
C THR A 356 5.45 -23.05 46.91
N GLU A 357 5.89 -21.95 47.54
CA GLU A 357 5.53 -21.57 48.90
C GLU A 357 4.73 -20.27 48.97
N ARG A 358 3.96 -20.09 50.06
CA ARG A 358 3.21 -18.86 50.34
C ARG A 358 4.14 -17.76 50.86
N LYS A 359 4.58 -16.88 49.97
CA LYS A 359 5.31 -15.64 50.34
C LYS A 359 4.36 -14.50 50.69
N GLN A 360 4.82 -13.48 51.43
CA GLN A 360 4.03 -12.32 51.85
C GLN A 360 4.10 -11.17 50.83
N GLY A 361 5.27 -10.96 50.22
CA GLY A 361 5.51 -9.93 49.20
C GLY A 361 5.77 -10.50 47.80
N PHE A 362 5.64 -9.65 46.77
CA PHE A 362 6.07 -9.98 45.40
C PHE A 362 7.59 -10.13 45.28
N ASP A 363 8.35 -9.29 45.98
CA ASP A 363 9.82 -9.32 45.94
C ASP A 363 10.41 -10.59 46.57
N GLU A 364 9.70 -11.19 47.53
CA GLU A 364 10.07 -12.45 48.22
C GLU A 364 9.88 -13.71 47.36
N MET A 365 9.12 -13.62 46.27
CA MET A 365 8.90 -14.75 45.36
C MET A 365 10.11 -14.93 44.44
N MET A 366 10.56 -16.17 44.29
CA MET A 366 11.82 -16.47 43.61
C MET A 366 11.72 -16.37 42.09
N ASP A 367 10.71 -17.02 41.49
CA ASP A 367 10.66 -17.26 40.04
C ASP A 367 9.72 -16.30 39.32
N TYR A 368 10.13 -15.81 38.15
CA TYR A 368 9.22 -15.11 37.23
C TYR A 368 8.29 -16.11 36.53
N PHE A 369 7.02 -15.75 36.38
CA PHE A 369 6.03 -16.60 35.72
C PHE A 369 6.40 -16.76 34.24
N GLY A 370 6.65 -18.00 33.80
CA GLY A 370 7.18 -18.28 32.46
C GLY A 370 8.65 -17.90 32.27
N GLN A 371 9.43 -17.75 33.35
CA GLN A 371 10.81 -17.24 33.36
C GLN A 371 10.97 -15.86 32.69
N ASN A 372 9.89 -15.07 32.63
CA ASN A 372 9.85 -13.82 31.89
C ASN A 372 9.50 -12.63 32.81
N SER A 373 10.39 -11.64 32.87
CA SER A 373 10.23 -10.42 33.66
C SER A 373 9.54 -9.27 32.90
N ASN A 374 9.11 -9.51 31.65
CA ASN A 374 8.37 -8.54 30.85
C ASN A 374 6.96 -8.28 31.40
N LYS A 375 6.43 -7.12 31.06
CA LYS A 375 5.12 -6.62 31.50
C LYS A 375 4.09 -7.01 30.45
N ARG A 376 3.30 -8.03 30.74
CA ARG A 376 2.31 -8.58 29.79
C ARG A 376 0.92 -8.58 30.39
N TYR A 377 -0.09 -8.62 29.52
CA TYR A 377 -1.46 -8.95 29.92
C TYR A 377 -1.63 -10.45 30.12
N ASN A 378 -0.92 -11.25 29.32
CA ASN A 378 -1.05 -12.70 29.28
C ASN A 378 0.30 -13.34 29.62
N HIS A 379 0.30 -14.30 30.54
CA HIS A 379 1.50 -14.99 31.00
C HIS A 379 1.29 -16.50 30.91
N THR A 380 2.27 -17.22 30.35
CA THR A 380 2.29 -18.68 30.22
C THR A 380 3.46 -19.27 30.99
N GLN A 381 3.20 -20.34 31.75
CA GLN A 381 4.20 -21.19 32.37
C GLN A 381 4.13 -22.57 31.70
N MET A 382 5.28 -23.13 31.35
CA MET A 382 5.40 -24.54 30.95
C MET A 382 5.96 -25.35 32.11
N MET A 383 5.50 -26.60 32.25
CA MET A 383 6.08 -27.57 33.18
C MET A 383 6.09 -28.96 32.55
N ASN A 384 7.09 -29.75 32.91
CA ASN A 384 7.09 -31.19 32.74
C ASN A 384 7.16 -31.80 34.15
N LEU A 385 6.28 -32.73 34.48
CA LEU A 385 6.12 -33.26 35.85
C LEU A 385 6.59 -34.72 35.91
N PRO A 386 7.72 -35.02 36.56
CA PRO A 386 8.22 -36.39 36.67
C PRO A 386 7.24 -37.32 37.40
N SER A 387 7.32 -38.61 37.09
CA SER A 387 6.59 -39.64 37.83
C SER A 387 7.07 -39.74 39.28
N LYS A 388 6.20 -40.22 40.17
CA LYS A 388 6.56 -40.48 41.57
C LYS A 388 7.75 -41.44 41.67
N GLU A 389 7.78 -42.50 40.86
CA GLU A 389 8.88 -43.48 40.84
C GLU A 389 10.22 -42.83 40.50
N SER A 390 10.23 -41.89 39.55
CA SER A 390 11.44 -41.18 39.13
C SER A 390 11.94 -40.20 40.19
N LEU A 391 11.04 -39.57 40.95
CA LEU A 391 11.39 -38.75 42.11
C LEU A 391 11.95 -39.60 43.26
N GLU A 392 11.32 -40.76 43.54
CA GLU A 392 11.77 -41.68 44.60
C GLU A 392 13.13 -42.32 44.28
N ALA A 393 13.43 -42.58 43.00
CA ALA A 393 14.76 -43.04 42.54
C ALA A 393 15.89 -42.02 42.86
N GLU A 394 15.54 -40.74 42.96
CA GLU A 394 16.43 -39.62 43.28
C GLU A 394 16.41 -39.24 44.77
N GLY A 395 15.74 -40.04 45.60
CA GLY A 395 15.59 -39.80 47.04
C GLY A 395 14.61 -38.68 47.41
N LEU A 396 13.85 -38.14 46.44
CA LEU A 396 12.82 -37.13 46.68
C LEU A 396 11.52 -37.78 47.14
N THR A 397 10.90 -37.22 48.17
CA THR A 397 9.61 -37.69 48.67
C THR A 397 8.48 -36.79 48.18
N VAL A 398 7.46 -37.40 47.56
CA VAL A 398 6.27 -36.68 47.09
C VAL A 398 5.37 -36.34 48.28
N VAL A 399 5.41 -35.08 48.71
CA VAL A 399 4.56 -34.55 49.78
C VAL A 399 3.11 -34.45 49.30
N ASN A 400 2.13 -34.50 50.22
CA ASN A 400 0.70 -34.31 49.96
C ASN A 400 0.07 -35.26 48.90
N ASN A 401 0.52 -36.53 48.81
CA ASN A 401 -0.02 -37.54 47.89
C ASN A 401 -0.03 -37.11 46.40
N GLY A 402 0.90 -36.23 46.01
CA GLY A 402 1.03 -35.73 44.63
C GLY A 402 0.15 -34.52 44.33
N GLU A 403 -0.53 -33.92 45.31
CA GLU A 403 -1.18 -32.62 45.17
C GLU A 403 -0.20 -31.47 45.42
N SER A 404 -0.01 -30.63 44.40
CA SER A 404 0.88 -29.47 44.44
C SER A 404 0.09 -28.17 44.34
N GLN A 405 0.63 -27.10 44.94
CA GLN A 405 0.08 -25.75 44.86
C GLN A 405 1.17 -24.80 44.38
N LEU A 406 0.81 -23.89 43.47
CA LEU A 406 1.68 -22.80 43.03
C LEU A 406 0.98 -21.47 43.31
N PHE A 407 1.71 -20.56 43.95
CA PHE A 407 1.22 -19.25 44.35
C PHE A 407 1.71 -18.23 43.35
N VAL A 408 0.80 -17.38 42.87
CA VAL A 408 1.07 -16.38 41.83
C VAL A 408 0.68 -15.00 42.33
N ARG A 409 1.56 -14.02 42.12
CA ARG A 409 1.30 -12.59 42.33
C ARG A 409 1.80 -11.82 41.12
N CYS A 410 1.13 -10.73 40.81
CA CYS A 410 1.53 -9.81 39.76
C CYS A 410 1.69 -8.40 40.33
N GLN A 411 2.60 -7.63 39.74
CA GLN A 411 2.90 -6.25 40.05
C GLN A 411 2.71 -5.38 38.80
N ASP A 412 1.99 -4.27 38.93
CA ASP A 412 1.73 -3.33 37.83
C ASP A 412 2.94 -2.43 37.49
N VAL A 413 2.73 -1.49 36.57
CA VAL A 413 3.70 -0.46 36.17
C VAL A 413 4.04 0.58 37.26
N ASN A 414 3.23 0.68 38.31
CA ASN A 414 3.38 1.64 39.42
C ASN A 414 3.97 1.00 40.68
N GLY A 415 4.14 -0.32 40.70
CA GLY A 415 4.63 -1.10 41.84
C GLY A 415 3.54 -1.71 42.73
N ASN A 416 2.24 -1.50 42.42
CA ASN A 416 1.16 -2.13 43.16
C ASN A 416 1.12 -3.63 42.85
N PHE A 417 1.21 -4.46 43.88
CA PHE A 417 1.20 -5.92 43.75
C PHE A 417 0.03 -6.57 44.47
N ASN A 418 -0.36 -7.76 44.04
CA ASN A 418 -1.43 -8.51 44.70
C ASN A 418 -1.07 -8.82 46.17
N THR A 419 -1.89 -8.39 47.13
CA THR A 419 -1.77 -8.75 48.55
C THR A 419 -2.14 -10.22 48.81
N GLU A 420 -3.06 -10.75 48.00
CA GLU A 420 -3.54 -12.13 48.02
C GLU A 420 -2.96 -12.94 46.86
N ASN A 421 -2.72 -14.23 47.07
CA ASN A 421 -2.23 -15.09 45.99
C ASN A 421 -3.37 -15.51 45.05
N PHE A 422 -3.07 -15.60 43.76
CA PHE A 422 -3.82 -16.46 42.85
C PHE A 422 -3.17 -17.86 42.89
N VAL A 423 -3.94 -18.90 43.19
CA VAL A 423 -3.40 -20.25 43.43
C VAL A 423 -3.75 -21.19 42.29
N PHE A 424 -2.75 -21.83 41.70
CA PHE A 424 -2.96 -23.03 40.89
C PHE A 424 -2.82 -24.27 41.77
N LYS A 425 -3.73 -25.22 41.63
CA LYS A 425 -3.60 -26.57 42.17
C LYS A 425 -3.61 -27.58 41.05
N TYR A 426 -2.84 -28.65 41.21
CA TYR A 426 -2.85 -29.80 40.31
C TYR A 426 -2.45 -31.05 41.09
N CYS A 427 -2.74 -32.22 40.51
CA CYS A 427 -2.15 -33.47 40.97
C CYS A 427 -1.49 -34.21 39.82
N VAL A 428 -0.42 -34.95 40.14
CA VAL A 428 0.18 -35.94 39.24
C VAL A 428 -0.42 -37.31 39.54
N GLN A 429 -0.73 -38.08 38.49
CA GLN A 429 -1.28 -39.42 38.63
C GLN A 429 -0.39 -40.31 39.50
N GLN A 430 -1.03 -41.10 40.36
CA GLN A 430 -0.36 -41.97 41.34
C GLN A 430 -0.41 -43.41 40.83
N GLY A 431 0.77 -44.00 40.56
CA GLY A 431 0.91 -45.36 40.06
C GLY A 431 2.28 -45.55 39.41
N PRO A 432 2.59 -46.77 38.95
CA PRO A 432 3.76 -46.99 38.11
C PRO A 432 3.60 -46.26 36.79
N ASP A 433 4.71 -45.79 36.21
CA ASP A 433 4.65 -45.32 34.83
C ASP A 433 4.39 -46.51 33.90
N LEU A 434 3.40 -46.35 33.02
CA LEU A 434 2.92 -47.35 32.07
C LEU A 434 3.10 -46.91 30.61
N MET A 435 3.86 -45.84 30.37
CA MET A 435 4.12 -45.30 29.05
C MET A 435 5.54 -45.59 28.57
N ALA A 436 5.68 -45.58 27.24
CA ALA A 436 7.00 -45.55 26.60
C ALA A 436 7.47 -44.09 26.46
N PRO A 437 8.78 -43.84 26.48
CA PRO A 437 9.33 -42.51 26.26
C PRO A 437 9.03 -41.99 24.85
N GLU A 438 8.74 -40.70 24.74
CA GLU A 438 8.38 -39.97 23.52
C GLU A 438 9.50 -39.01 23.11
N ILE A 439 9.84 -39.01 21.81
CA ILE A 439 10.74 -38.03 21.19
C ILE A 439 9.91 -36.81 20.82
N LEU A 440 10.08 -35.72 21.57
CA LEU A 440 9.36 -34.45 21.39
C LEU A 440 9.96 -33.59 20.27
N GLY A 441 11.22 -33.82 19.91
CA GLY A 441 11.91 -33.08 18.85
C GLY A 441 13.36 -33.51 18.67
N THR A 442 14.06 -32.87 17.75
CA THR A 442 15.44 -33.18 17.36
C THR A 442 16.26 -31.91 17.12
N SER A 443 17.58 -31.95 17.33
CA SER A 443 18.48 -30.80 17.11
C SER A 443 18.76 -30.47 15.64
N ILE A 444 18.35 -31.36 14.74
CA ILE A 444 18.33 -31.18 13.28
C ILE A 444 16.92 -31.57 12.85
N GLU A 445 16.30 -30.77 11.98
CA GLU A 445 14.95 -31.03 11.49
C GLU A 445 14.85 -32.34 10.68
N ASN A 446 13.72 -33.01 10.79
CA ASN A 446 13.49 -34.25 10.05
C ASN A 446 13.31 -33.96 8.55
N ASN A 447 14.03 -34.67 7.69
CA ASN A 447 14.22 -34.40 6.25
C ASN A 447 15.13 -33.21 5.92
N ALA A 448 15.92 -32.70 6.87
CA ALA A 448 16.96 -31.70 6.57
C ALA A 448 17.96 -32.19 5.51
N TYR A 449 18.45 -31.26 4.71
CA TYR A 449 19.54 -31.48 3.77
C TYR A 449 20.88 -31.54 4.53
N ILE A 450 21.80 -32.36 4.03
CA ILE A 450 23.19 -32.40 4.52
C ILE A 450 24.16 -32.22 3.36
N GLY A 451 25.30 -31.59 3.64
CA GLY A 451 26.33 -31.29 2.65
C GLY A 451 26.86 -32.52 1.91
N TYR A 452 27.35 -32.27 0.70
CA TYR A 452 28.05 -33.26 -0.10
C TYR A 452 29.32 -33.73 0.61
N ASN A 453 29.65 -35.02 0.48
CA ASN A 453 30.75 -35.69 1.18
C ASN A 453 30.69 -35.65 2.73
N THR A 454 29.61 -35.17 3.35
CA THR A 454 29.39 -35.32 4.80
C THR A 454 29.18 -36.80 5.15
N SER A 455 30.07 -37.38 5.96
CA SER A 455 30.06 -38.80 6.33
C SER A 455 29.43 -39.08 7.70
N SER A 456 29.40 -38.09 8.59
CA SER A 456 28.67 -38.14 9.85
C SER A 456 28.20 -36.76 10.33
N THR A 457 27.19 -36.71 11.21
CA THR A 457 26.69 -35.48 11.86
C THR A 457 26.25 -35.75 13.30
N PRO A 458 26.47 -34.82 14.26
CA PRO A 458 25.88 -34.95 15.59
C PRO A 458 24.35 -34.79 15.54
N LEU A 459 23.64 -35.52 16.38
CA LEU A 459 22.19 -35.37 16.59
C LEU A 459 21.86 -35.49 18.08
N THR A 460 21.00 -34.62 18.59
CA THR A 460 20.36 -34.75 19.90
C THR A 460 18.85 -34.94 19.70
N LEU A 461 18.29 -35.94 20.36
CA LEU A 461 16.85 -36.12 20.54
C LEU A 461 16.43 -35.43 21.85
N TYR A 462 15.24 -34.87 21.88
CA TYR A 462 14.65 -34.26 23.07
C TYR A 462 13.51 -35.14 23.59
N MET A 463 13.73 -35.82 24.72
CA MET A 463 12.81 -36.81 25.27
C MET A 463 11.86 -36.18 26.31
N ASN A 464 10.64 -36.71 26.44
CA ASN A 464 9.72 -36.30 27.51
C ASN A 464 10.16 -36.76 28.92
N GLU A 465 10.96 -37.84 29.01
CA GLU A 465 11.40 -38.48 30.25
C GLU A 465 12.85 -39.01 30.17
N PRO A 466 13.52 -39.25 31.32
CA PRO A 466 14.84 -39.86 31.33
C PRO A 466 14.76 -41.29 30.81
N SER A 467 15.58 -41.61 29.81
CA SER A 467 15.45 -42.83 29.02
C SER A 467 16.82 -43.35 28.55
N GLU A 468 16.86 -44.60 28.08
CA GLU A 468 18.00 -45.18 27.37
C GLU A 468 17.58 -45.31 25.90
N CYS A 469 18.28 -44.67 24.97
CA CYS A 469 17.97 -44.71 23.54
C CYS A 469 19.07 -45.41 22.73
N ARG A 470 18.63 -46.04 21.65
CA ARG A 470 19.47 -46.73 20.65
C ARG A 470 18.95 -46.43 19.26
N TRP A 471 19.81 -46.65 18.27
CA TRP A 471 19.45 -46.47 16.88
C TRP A 471 20.05 -47.52 15.94
N ASN A 472 19.46 -47.60 14.76
CA ASN A 472 19.96 -48.38 13.65
C ASN A 472 19.78 -47.63 12.30
N TYR A 473 20.66 -47.91 11.34
CA TYR A 473 20.58 -47.39 9.97
C TYR A 473 19.67 -48.27 9.10
N ASP A 474 18.87 -47.65 8.23
CA ASP A 474 18.03 -48.24 7.18
C ASP A 474 16.84 -49.12 7.62
N ARG A 475 16.87 -49.77 8.80
CA ARG A 475 15.73 -50.56 9.32
C ARG A 475 15.38 -50.30 10.79
N ASP A 476 14.08 -50.33 11.07
CA ASP A 476 13.55 -50.44 12.43
C ASP A 476 13.80 -51.85 12.99
N MET A 477 14.04 -51.93 14.31
CA MET A 477 14.45 -53.13 15.05
C MET A 477 13.92 -53.01 16.48
N SER A 478 13.88 -54.11 17.24
CA SER A 478 13.68 -53.99 18.68
C SER A 478 14.91 -53.35 19.34
N PHE A 479 14.70 -52.66 20.46
CA PHE A 479 15.74 -51.92 21.16
C PHE A 479 16.99 -52.76 21.48
N ASP A 480 16.80 -54.00 21.93
CA ASP A 480 17.93 -54.84 22.36
C ASP A 480 18.78 -55.33 21.17
N GLU A 481 18.22 -55.37 19.96
CA GLU A 481 18.94 -55.68 18.72
C GLU A 481 19.62 -54.45 18.09
N MET A 482 19.21 -53.22 18.44
CA MET A 482 19.79 -52.01 17.85
C MET A 482 21.28 -51.85 18.24
N PRO A 483 22.20 -51.69 17.27
CA PRO A 483 23.64 -51.83 17.51
C PRO A 483 24.32 -50.56 18.04
N LYS A 484 23.69 -49.38 17.90
CA LYS A 484 24.29 -48.09 18.29
C LYS A 484 23.57 -47.53 19.51
N ASN A 485 24.34 -47.28 20.57
CA ASN A 485 23.84 -46.63 21.79
C ASN A 485 23.94 -45.11 21.70
N MET A 486 23.11 -44.43 22.47
CA MET A 486 23.13 -42.98 22.63
C MET A 486 23.51 -42.58 24.05
N THR A 487 23.96 -41.34 24.24
CA THR A 487 24.23 -40.75 25.55
C THR A 487 23.02 -39.92 25.97
N CYS A 488 22.13 -40.52 26.76
CA CYS A 488 20.93 -39.87 27.28
C CYS A 488 21.07 -39.43 28.73
N SER A 489 20.33 -38.38 29.08
CA SER A 489 20.04 -38.01 30.47
C SER A 489 19.27 -39.12 31.20
N LYS A 490 19.67 -39.40 32.45
CA LYS A 490 19.14 -40.52 33.25
C LYS A 490 18.43 -40.09 34.52
N SER A 491 18.70 -38.87 34.97
CA SER A 491 18.13 -38.26 36.17
C SER A 491 17.09 -37.20 35.84
N VAL A 492 16.13 -36.98 36.75
CA VAL A 492 15.19 -35.84 36.65
C VAL A 492 15.89 -34.48 36.73
N TYR A 493 17.07 -34.42 37.37
CA TYR A 493 17.88 -33.20 37.51
C TYR A 493 18.63 -32.81 36.23
N GLU A 494 18.72 -33.70 35.25
CA GLU A 494 19.34 -33.46 33.94
C GLU A 494 18.36 -32.87 32.92
N MET A 495 17.19 -32.40 33.35
CA MET A 495 16.22 -31.74 32.48
C MET A 495 16.79 -30.43 31.89
N GLY A 496 16.66 -30.26 30.58
CA GLY A 496 17.03 -29.04 29.87
C GLY A 496 16.12 -27.85 30.19
N SER A 497 16.55 -26.65 29.82
CA SER A 497 15.78 -25.40 29.99
C SER A 497 14.47 -25.38 29.19
N ASP A 498 14.36 -26.22 28.18
CA ASP A 498 13.17 -26.47 27.36
C ASP A 498 12.18 -27.48 28.00
N MET A 499 12.47 -27.96 29.22
CA MET A 499 11.72 -28.98 29.96
C MET A 499 11.75 -30.39 29.34
N THR A 500 12.81 -30.73 28.59
CA THR A 500 13.01 -32.06 28.00
C THR A 500 14.30 -32.73 28.52
N TYR A 501 14.51 -34.00 28.17
CA TYR A 501 15.70 -34.76 28.52
C TYR A 501 16.52 -35.03 27.26
N PRO A 502 17.71 -34.41 27.10
CA PRO A 502 18.51 -34.57 25.89
C PRO A 502 19.10 -35.98 25.80
N CYS A 503 19.11 -36.53 24.59
CA CYS A 503 19.86 -37.72 24.27
C CYS A 503 20.66 -37.59 22.96
N SER A 504 21.99 -37.60 23.08
CA SER A 504 22.90 -37.25 21.98
C SER A 504 23.60 -38.46 21.37
N THR A 505 23.88 -38.39 20.07
CA THR A 505 24.65 -39.37 19.31
C THR A 505 25.32 -38.74 18.09
N THR A 506 26.11 -39.52 17.36
CA THR A 506 26.65 -39.16 16.05
C THR A 506 26.09 -40.12 15.01
N LEU A 507 25.43 -39.59 13.99
CA LEU A 507 24.90 -40.38 12.88
C LEU A 507 25.99 -40.60 11.84
N ASP A 508 26.59 -41.79 11.86
CA ASP A 508 27.62 -42.22 10.92
C ASP A 508 27.02 -42.87 9.66
N GLY A 509 27.81 -42.93 8.58
CA GLY A 509 27.48 -43.68 7.37
C GLY A 509 26.56 -42.93 6.41
N LEU A 510 26.57 -41.60 6.50
CA LEU A 510 25.82 -40.72 5.61
C LEU A 510 26.33 -40.85 4.17
N LYS A 511 25.39 -40.91 3.23
CA LYS A 511 25.62 -41.00 1.79
C LYS A 511 25.10 -39.74 1.12
N SER A 512 25.91 -39.16 0.24
CA SER A 512 25.50 -38.11 -0.69
C SER A 512 24.52 -38.65 -1.74
N GLN A 513 23.69 -37.76 -2.30
CA GLN A 513 22.66 -38.08 -3.31
C GLN A 513 21.69 -39.22 -2.90
N ALA A 514 21.45 -39.39 -1.60
CA ALA A 514 20.63 -40.47 -1.07
C ALA A 514 19.86 -40.04 0.19
N ILE A 515 18.71 -40.66 0.43
CA ILE A 515 17.97 -40.51 1.69
C ILE A 515 18.61 -41.43 2.73
N ASN A 516 19.18 -40.84 3.78
CA ASN A 516 19.77 -41.56 4.90
C ASN A 516 18.72 -41.72 5.98
N ALA A 517 18.14 -42.92 6.09
CA ALA A 517 17.11 -43.25 7.07
C ALA A 517 17.71 -43.86 8.34
N PHE A 518 17.30 -43.32 9.48
CA PHE A 518 17.67 -43.77 10.82
C PHE A 518 16.41 -44.11 11.60
N TYR A 519 16.48 -45.13 12.44
CA TYR A 519 15.38 -45.55 13.30
C TYR A 519 15.85 -45.57 14.75
N PHE A 520 15.12 -44.89 15.61
CA PHE A 520 15.42 -44.76 17.04
C PHE A 520 14.40 -45.52 17.89
N ARG A 521 14.88 -46.21 18.91
CA ARG A 521 14.06 -46.84 19.96
C ARG A 521 14.60 -46.39 21.32
N CYS A 522 13.69 -46.09 22.23
CA CYS A 522 14.02 -45.73 23.60
C CYS A 522 13.27 -46.64 24.59
N LYS A 523 13.89 -46.85 25.75
CA LYS A 523 13.30 -47.50 26.93
C LYS A 523 13.33 -46.53 28.11
N ASP A 524 12.25 -46.48 28.87
CA ASP A 524 12.10 -45.69 30.11
C ASP A 524 13.11 -46.11 31.22
N LYS A 525 12.98 -45.49 32.40
CA LYS A 525 13.52 -45.94 33.69
C LYS A 525 14.98 -46.44 33.63
N PRO A 526 15.95 -45.62 33.16
CA PRO A 526 17.35 -46.02 33.00
C PRO A 526 18.08 -46.31 34.33
N TRP A 527 17.50 -45.95 35.47
CA TRP A 527 17.98 -46.28 36.82
C TRP A 527 17.59 -47.69 37.28
N THR A 528 16.53 -48.28 36.71
CA THR A 528 15.98 -49.57 37.13
C THR A 528 16.87 -50.74 36.66
N PRO A 529 17.34 -51.62 37.57
CA PRO A 529 18.01 -52.86 37.21
C PRO A 529 17.07 -53.78 36.41
N LYS A 530 17.61 -54.57 35.47
CA LYS A 530 16.82 -55.38 34.52
C LYS A 530 15.97 -56.52 35.11
N GLU A 531 15.91 -56.69 36.43
CA GLU A 531 15.14 -57.73 37.12
C GLU A 531 14.14 -57.13 38.11
N GLY A 532 12.84 -57.37 37.88
CA GLY A 532 11.76 -57.13 38.85
C GLY A 532 10.76 -56.04 38.44
N GLU A 533 11.22 -54.97 37.79
CA GLU A 533 10.40 -53.84 37.35
C GLU A 533 10.24 -53.83 35.82
N GLN A 534 9.05 -53.46 35.33
CA GLN A 534 8.80 -53.36 33.89
C GLN A 534 9.37 -52.03 33.37
N ARG A 535 10.45 -52.13 32.60
CA ARG A 535 10.88 -51.09 31.67
C ARG A 535 10.08 -51.19 30.37
N ILE A 536 9.62 -50.06 29.86
CA ILE A 536 8.71 -49.94 28.74
C ILE A 536 9.45 -49.39 27.52
N GLU A 537 9.33 -50.10 26.40
CA GLU A 537 9.96 -49.79 25.13
C GLU A 537 8.95 -49.09 24.20
N MET A 538 9.43 -48.13 23.40
CA MET A 538 8.67 -47.62 22.25
C MET A 538 8.18 -48.77 21.37
N SER A 539 6.88 -48.81 21.05
CA SER A 539 6.28 -49.89 20.25
C SER A 539 6.69 -49.85 18.77
N GLN A 540 6.99 -48.67 18.24
CA GLN A 540 7.49 -48.42 16.89
C GLN A 540 8.74 -47.52 16.94
N GLY A 541 9.65 -47.69 15.98
CA GLY A 541 10.85 -46.87 15.90
C GLY A 541 10.56 -45.50 15.31
N TYR A 542 11.07 -44.44 15.92
CA TYR A 542 11.01 -43.10 15.36
C TYR A 542 11.90 -43.02 14.12
N ARG A 543 11.29 -42.78 12.96
CA ARG A 543 11.97 -42.68 11.66
C ARG A 543 12.43 -41.25 11.40
N PHE A 544 13.73 -41.07 11.35
CA PHE A 544 14.40 -39.82 11.01
C PHE A 544 15.10 -39.96 9.66
N THR A 545 15.10 -38.91 8.86
CA THR A 545 15.70 -38.92 7.52
C THR A 545 16.54 -37.68 7.28
N LEU A 546 17.74 -37.86 6.71
CA LEU A 546 18.61 -36.79 6.23
C LEU A 546 18.84 -36.94 4.73
N ILE A 547 18.67 -35.86 3.98
CA ILE A 547 18.77 -35.88 2.51
C ILE A 547 20.20 -35.50 2.11
N GLY A 548 20.97 -36.50 1.69
CA GLY A 548 22.30 -36.30 1.14
C GLY A 548 22.25 -35.53 -0.17
N THR A 549 22.91 -34.39 -0.22
CA THR A 549 22.95 -33.51 -1.40
C THR A 549 24.11 -33.86 -2.35
N GLN A 550 24.32 -33.01 -3.35
CA GLN A 550 25.46 -32.97 -4.28
C GLN A 550 26.06 -31.55 -4.23
N PRO A 551 27.23 -31.28 -4.85
CA PRO A 551 27.76 -29.91 -4.88
C PRO A 551 26.77 -28.93 -5.50
N LEU A 552 26.67 -27.74 -4.91
CA LEU A 552 26.08 -26.56 -5.57
C LEU A 552 27.03 -26.10 -6.68
N VAL A 553 26.49 -25.51 -7.75
CA VAL A 553 27.28 -24.92 -8.84
C VAL A 553 26.62 -23.61 -9.28
N ILE A 554 27.40 -22.53 -9.37
CA ILE A 554 26.97 -21.29 -10.03
C ILE A 554 27.23 -21.44 -11.54
N THR A 555 26.16 -21.44 -12.33
CA THR A 555 26.22 -21.68 -13.78
C THR A 555 26.49 -20.43 -14.59
N ASP A 556 25.98 -19.28 -14.14
CA ASP A 556 26.17 -17.98 -14.80
C ASP A 556 26.31 -16.85 -13.77
N VAL A 557 27.04 -15.79 -14.14
CA VAL A 557 27.20 -14.55 -13.37
C VAL A 557 27.31 -13.34 -14.30
N GLY A 558 26.75 -12.21 -13.89
CA GLY A 558 26.81 -10.98 -14.67
C GLY A 558 26.69 -9.70 -13.82
N PRO A 559 27.02 -8.54 -14.40
CA PRO A 559 27.37 -8.32 -15.81
C PRO A 559 28.86 -8.60 -16.12
N THR A 560 29.19 -8.87 -17.38
CA THR A 560 30.56 -9.13 -17.86
C THR A 560 31.00 -8.16 -18.98
N ARG A 561 30.32 -7.02 -19.10
CA ARG A 561 30.51 -6.02 -20.16
C ARG A 561 30.68 -4.62 -19.58
N THR A 562 31.27 -3.71 -20.35
CA THR A 562 31.21 -2.27 -20.08
C THR A 562 29.76 -1.81 -20.01
N ILE A 563 29.43 -1.02 -18.99
CA ILE A 563 28.14 -0.34 -18.85
C ILE A 563 28.42 1.16 -19.05
N LYS A 564 27.62 1.76 -19.94
CA LYS A 564 27.68 3.19 -20.30
C LYS A 564 26.42 3.87 -19.79
N ASP A 565 26.56 5.05 -19.19
CA ASP A 565 25.47 5.83 -18.62
C ASP A 565 25.89 7.32 -18.53
N SER A 566 24.93 8.22 -18.43
CA SER A 566 25.14 9.67 -18.31
C SER A 566 25.08 10.19 -16.86
N THR A 567 25.23 9.31 -15.87
CA THR A 567 25.00 9.63 -14.45
C THR A 567 26.15 9.15 -13.55
N GLU A 568 26.47 9.90 -12.48
CA GLU A 568 27.53 9.54 -11.52
C GLU A 568 27.25 8.25 -10.72
N ASN A 569 25.98 7.80 -10.67
CA ASN A 569 25.52 6.66 -9.88
C ASN A 569 24.79 5.65 -10.78
N VAL A 570 25.56 4.99 -11.63
CA VAL A 570 25.08 4.12 -12.71
C VAL A 570 24.29 2.95 -12.15
N LYS A 571 23.10 2.68 -12.68
CA LYS A 571 22.32 1.52 -12.25
C LYS A 571 22.91 0.25 -12.86
N VAL A 572 23.53 -0.59 -12.02
CA VAL A 572 24.06 -1.90 -12.43
C VAL A 572 23.28 -3.01 -11.74
N THR A 573 22.78 -3.97 -12.51
CA THR A 573 22.09 -5.16 -11.98
C THR A 573 23.05 -6.34 -11.98
N LEU A 574 23.48 -6.78 -10.80
CA LEU A 574 24.20 -8.03 -10.60
C LEU A 574 23.25 -9.21 -10.80
N THR A 575 23.72 -10.28 -11.41
CA THR A 575 22.95 -11.51 -11.65
C THR A 575 23.79 -12.75 -11.37
N ALA A 576 23.13 -13.82 -10.89
CA ALA A 576 23.71 -15.15 -10.79
C ALA A 576 22.65 -16.24 -10.96
N GLU A 577 23.04 -17.38 -11.53
CA GLU A 577 22.20 -18.58 -11.64
C GLU A 577 22.85 -19.77 -10.94
N THR A 578 22.06 -20.54 -10.20
CA THR A 578 22.50 -21.66 -9.36
C THR A 578 21.83 -22.97 -9.75
N PHE A 579 22.63 -24.05 -9.73
CA PHE A 579 22.22 -25.39 -10.12
C PHE A 579 22.80 -26.44 -9.17
N ALA A 580 22.24 -27.66 -9.21
CA ALA A 580 22.63 -28.80 -8.40
C ALA A 580 22.38 -28.57 -6.89
N GLY A 581 23.30 -28.88 -5.97
CA GLY A 581 23.09 -28.61 -4.55
C GLY A 581 21.89 -29.31 -3.88
N ALA A 582 21.43 -28.73 -2.77
CA ALA A 582 20.13 -28.95 -2.16
C ALA A 582 19.00 -28.39 -3.05
N ASN A 583 17.84 -29.05 -3.01
CA ASN A 583 16.62 -28.61 -3.70
C ASN A 583 16.83 -28.11 -5.16
N GLN A 584 17.67 -28.81 -5.94
CA GLN A 584 17.96 -28.55 -7.36
C GLN A 584 18.60 -27.18 -7.69
N GLY A 585 19.10 -26.45 -6.69
CA GLY A 585 19.90 -25.24 -6.88
C GLY A 585 19.46 -24.09 -5.99
N ALA A 586 18.34 -24.24 -5.26
CA ALA A 586 17.84 -23.21 -4.36
C ALA A 586 18.88 -22.89 -3.27
N ALA A 587 19.47 -21.70 -3.39
CA ALA A 587 20.58 -21.24 -2.57
C ALA A 587 20.37 -19.80 -2.11
N GLN A 588 21.11 -19.38 -1.08
CA GLN A 588 21.27 -17.99 -0.70
C GLN A 588 22.61 -17.50 -1.25
N CYS A 589 22.56 -16.56 -2.19
CA CYS A 589 23.73 -15.89 -2.74
C CYS A 589 24.04 -14.56 -2.04
N PHE A 590 25.32 -14.22 -2.11
CA PHE A 590 25.96 -13.02 -1.57
C PHE A 590 26.93 -12.47 -2.62
N TYR A 591 27.17 -11.16 -2.61
CA TYR A 591 28.10 -10.46 -3.49
C TYR A 591 29.10 -9.63 -2.68
N SER A 592 30.34 -9.48 -3.15
CA SER A 592 31.38 -8.74 -2.45
C SER A 592 31.22 -7.21 -2.54
N GLU A 593 31.84 -6.49 -1.59
CA GLU A 593 31.97 -5.03 -1.63
C GLU A 593 32.73 -4.55 -2.90
N SER A 594 33.70 -5.35 -3.35
CA SER A 594 34.42 -5.15 -4.61
C SER A 594 33.55 -5.17 -5.88
N CYS A 595 32.25 -5.49 -5.77
CA CYS A 595 31.27 -5.36 -6.84
C CYS A 595 30.79 -3.92 -7.07
N PHE A 596 30.99 -2.99 -6.12
CA PHE A 596 30.52 -1.61 -6.22
C PHE A 596 31.50 -0.54 -5.70
N ASP A 597 32.57 -0.93 -5.01
CA ASP A 597 33.74 -0.09 -4.70
C ASP A 597 35.01 -0.74 -5.29
N GLU A 598 35.79 0.00 -6.07
CA GLU A 598 37.05 -0.50 -6.66
C GLU A 598 38.12 -0.78 -5.58
N ALA A 599 38.07 -0.08 -4.45
CA ALA A 599 38.90 -0.35 -3.27
C ALA A 599 38.24 -1.35 -2.28
N GLY A 600 37.04 -1.82 -2.59
CA GLY A 600 36.23 -2.69 -1.73
C GLY A 600 36.84 -4.09 -1.53
N SER A 601 36.53 -4.70 -0.39
CA SER A 601 37.00 -6.04 -0.07
C SER A 601 36.27 -7.13 -0.87
N LYS A 602 37.01 -8.14 -1.32
CA LYS A 602 36.44 -9.40 -1.84
C LYS A 602 35.85 -10.28 -0.73
N GLU A 603 36.30 -10.11 0.51
CA GLU A 603 35.88 -10.93 1.66
C GLU A 603 34.63 -10.39 2.37
N LEU A 604 34.27 -9.11 2.15
CA LEU A 604 33.08 -8.50 2.73
C LEU A 604 31.87 -8.77 1.84
N LEU A 605 31.09 -9.78 2.22
CA LEU A 605 29.93 -10.27 1.47
C LEU A 605 28.61 -9.65 1.98
N THR A 606 27.81 -9.14 1.04
CA THR A 606 26.45 -8.63 1.26
C THR A 606 25.44 -9.60 0.64
N SER A 607 24.34 -9.92 1.34
CA SER A 607 23.32 -10.84 0.80
C SER A 607 22.50 -10.16 -0.30
N PHE A 608 22.08 -10.94 -1.31
CA PHE A 608 21.06 -10.48 -2.27
C PHE A 608 19.72 -10.23 -1.56
N ALA A 609 18.89 -9.35 -2.10
CA ALA A 609 17.51 -9.21 -1.66
C ALA A 609 16.64 -10.40 -2.13
N TYR A 610 15.75 -10.88 -1.27
CA TYR A 610 14.76 -11.92 -1.57
C TYR A 610 13.36 -11.42 -1.19
N GLU A 611 12.36 -11.76 -2.01
CA GLU A 611 10.94 -11.48 -1.71
C GLU A 611 10.28 -12.57 -0.85
N ASP A 612 10.90 -13.76 -0.76
CA ASP A 612 10.40 -14.93 -0.02
C ASP A 612 11.06 -15.03 1.37
N GLU A 613 10.28 -15.44 2.37
CA GLU A 613 10.70 -15.74 3.74
C GLU A 613 11.71 -16.91 3.82
N LEU A 614 11.81 -17.71 2.75
CA LEU A 614 12.79 -18.79 2.61
C LEU A 614 14.20 -18.31 2.19
N TYR A 615 14.38 -17.03 1.82
CA TYR A 615 15.67 -16.41 1.45
C TYR A 615 16.55 -17.20 0.45
N THR A 616 15.92 -18.01 -0.42
CA THR A 616 16.61 -18.87 -1.38
C THR A 616 15.97 -18.79 -2.76
N ALA A 617 16.78 -18.92 -3.81
CA ALA A 617 16.33 -18.92 -5.20
C ALA A 617 17.28 -19.73 -6.10
N HIS A 618 16.88 -19.96 -7.36
CA HIS A 618 17.74 -20.49 -8.43
C HIS A 618 18.36 -19.40 -9.31
N THR A 619 17.80 -18.19 -9.23
CA THR A 619 18.15 -17.02 -10.05
C THR A 619 18.17 -15.81 -9.13
N HIS A 620 19.28 -15.08 -9.12
CA HIS A 620 19.56 -14.01 -8.18
C HIS A 620 19.75 -12.71 -8.94
N SER A 621 19.17 -11.62 -8.45
CA SER A 621 19.27 -10.30 -9.06
C SER A 621 19.36 -9.23 -7.99
N GLN A 622 20.35 -8.33 -8.11
CA GLN A 622 20.53 -7.21 -7.18
C GLN A 622 20.93 -5.95 -7.93
N ASP A 623 20.16 -4.87 -7.73
CA ASP A 623 20.53 -3.55 -8.21
C ASP A 623 21.53 -2.89 -7.25
N ILE A 624 22.67 -2.45 -7.80
CA ILE A 624 23.70 -1.64 -7.14
C ILE A 624 23.89 -0.32 -7.90
N ARG A 625 24.62 0.63 -7.29
CA ARG A 625 24.94 1.93 -7.89
C ARG A 625 26.42 2.29 -7.74
N PRO A 626 27.33 1.63 -8.48
CA PRO A 626 28.72 2.05 -8.58
C PRO A 626 28.86 3.42 -9.28
N GLY A 627 30.00 4.07 -9.05
CA GLY A 627 30.50 5.13 -9.94
C GLY A 627 31.27 4.57 -11.14
N ALA A 628 31.90 5.44 -11.92
CA ALA A 628 32.82 5.04 -12.98
C ALA A 628 34.05 4.31 -12.41
N GLY A 629 34.48 3.22 -13.05
CA GLY A 629 35.56 2.37 -12.55
C GLY A 629 35.56 0.96 -13.16
N THR A 630 36.45 0.09 -12.67
CA THR A 630 36.48 -1.33 -13.02
C THR A 630 36.33 -2.19 -11.76
N PHE A 631 35.31 -3.04 -11.73
CA PHE A 631 34.91 -3.77 -10.54
C PHE A 631 35.20 -5.27 -10.71
N ASN A 632 35.89 -5.85 -9.73
CA ASN A 632 36.25 -7.27 -9.69
C ASN A 632 35.37 -7.98 -8.67
N CYS A 633 34.24 -8.46 -9.16
CA CYS A 633 33.14 -9.02 -8.39
C CYS A 633 33.45 -10.44 -7.91
N VAL A 634 32.96 -10.78 -6.72
CA VAL A 634 32.85 -12.16 -6.24
C VAL A 634 31.40 -12.41 -5.84
N ILE A 635 30.82 -13.49 -6.35
CA ILE A 635 29.53 -14.02 -5.88
C ILE A 635 29.76 -15.38 -5.24
N LEU A 636 29.33 -15.50 -3.99
CA LEU A 636 29.30 -16.75 -3.21
C LEU A 636 27.84 -17.17 -3.03
N CYS A 637 27.51 -18.43 -3.31
CA CYS A 637 26.19 -18.97 -3.05
C CYS A 637 26.27 -20.18 -2.13
N GLN A 638 25.36 -20.30 -1.16
CA GLN A 638 25.27 -21.42 -0.23
C GLN A 638 23.86 -22.03 -0.22
N ASP A 639 23.74 -23.35 -0.27
CA ASP A 639 22.45 -24.06 -0.23
C ASP A 639 22.04 -24.52 1.19
N ALA A 640 20.81 -25.03 1.30
CA ALA A 640 20.25 -25.54 2.56
C ALA A 640 20.97 -26.78 3.14
N GLY A 641 21.85 -27.44 2.40
CA GLY A 641 22.74 -28.49 2.90
C GLY A 641 24.10 -27.95 3.37
N GLY A 642 24.36 -26.65 3.18
CA GLY A 642 25.65 -26.01 3.46
C GLY A 642 26.68 -26.16 2.35
N ASN A 643 26.33 -26.71 1.18
CA ASN A 643 27.23 -26.66 0.03
C ASN A 643 27.34 -25.22 -0.47
N TYR A 644 28.51 -24.84 -0.95
CA TYR A 644 28.73 -23.54 -1.55
C TYR A 644 29.55 -23.64 -2.84
N ASP A 645 29.40 -22.63 -3.69
CA ASP A 645 30.26 -22.38 -4.85
C ASP A 645 30.54 -20.87 -4.95
N GLU A 646 31.63 -20.51 -5.61
CA GLU A 646 32.11 -19.12 -5.72
C GLU A 646 32.53 -18.79 -7.16
N LYS A 647 32.15 -17.60 -7.62
CA LYS A 647 32.49 -17.10 -8.95
C LYS A 647 33.03 -15.68 -8.87
N GLU A 648 34.24 -15.51 -9.41
CA GLU A 648 34.77 -14.20 -9.75
C GLU A 648 34.40 -13.81 -11.19
N PHE A 649 34.09 -12.53 -11.40
CA PHE A 649 33.93 -11.92 -12.72
C PHE A 649 34.26 -10.42 -12.64
N SER A 650 34.36 -9.75 -13.79
CA SER A 650 34.60 -8.30 -13.82
C SER A 650 33.75 -7.57 -14.84
N TYR A 651 33.47 -6.32 -14.53
CA TYR A 651 32.79 -5.36 -15.41
C TYR A 651 33.38 -3.97 -15.21
N SER A 652 33.14 -3.08 -16.18
CA SER A 652 33.52 -1.67 -16.09
C SER A 652 32.32 -0.76 -16.25
N VAL A 653 32.42 0.43 -15.66
CA VAL A 653 31.45 1.52 -15.77
C VAL A 653 32.16 2.71 -16.37
N GLU A 654 31.68 3.17 -17.52
CA GLU A 654 32.15 4.36 -18.20
C GLU A 654 31.01 5.39 -18.18
N VAL A 655 31.32 6.64 -17.81
CA VAL A 655 30.34 7.73 -17.78
C VAL A 655 30.82 8.89 -18.64
N ASP A 656 29.89 9.47 -19.38
CA ASP A 656 30.07 10.74 -20.08
C ASP A 656 28.93 11.69 -19.70
N PHE A 657 29.22 12.98 -19.62
CA PHE A 657 28.26 14.03 -19.27
C PHE A 657 28.12 15.09 -20.37
N THR A 658 28.81 14.90 -21.49
CA THR A 658 28.80 15.81 -22.64
C THR A 658 28.00 15.23 -23.79
N ALA A 659 27.29 16.09 -24.51
CA ALA A 659 26.54 15.71 -25.70
C ALA A 659 27.41 15.89 -26.96
N PRO A 660 27.26 15.07 -28.01
CA PRO A 660 28.05 15.18 -29.23
C PRO A 660 27.99 16.57 -29.88
N GLU A 661 29.16 17.16 -30.09
CA GLU A 661 29.34 18.39 -30.84
C GLU A 661 29.46 18.10 -32.34
N VAL A 662 28.67 18.80 -33.16
CA VAL A 662 28.76 18.69 -34.63
C VAL A 662 29.93 19.54 -35.13
N VAL A 663 31.05 18.89 -35.43
CA VAL A 663 32.28 19.54 -35.91
C VAL A 663 32.21 19.94 -37.39
N ARG A 664 31.30 19.35 -38.17
CA ARG A 664 31.12 19.67 -39.60
C ARG A 664 29.70 19.37 -40.06
N ALA A 665 29.15 20.25 -40.90
CA ALA A 665 27.93 19.98 -41.68
C ALA A 665 28.18 20.38 -43.14
N TYR A 666 27.85 19.51 -44.09
CA TYR A 666 28.09 19.74 -45.50
C TYR A 666 27.09 18.97 -46.37
N LYS A 667 26.95 19.40 -47.62
CA LYS A 667 26.21 18.66 -48.63
C LYS A 667 27.14 17.61 -49.24
N ASP A 668 26.69 16.36 -49.30
CA ASP A 668 27.32 15.30 -50.09
C ASP A 668 26.30 14.70 -51.04
N GLU A 669 26.61 14.67 -52.34
CA GLU A 669 25.70 14.39 -53.46
C GLU A 669 24.27 14.99 -53.34
N ASN A 670 23.35 14.23 -52.74
CA ASN A 670 21.94 14.60 -52.52
C ASN A 670 21.48 14.36 -51.06
N SER A 671 22.43 14.31 -50.13
CA SER A 671 22.24 14.20 -48.67
C SER A 671 22.88 15.39 -47.95
N LEU A 672 22.28 15.76 -46.82
CA LEU A 672 22.96 16.51 -45.77
C LEU A 672 23.75 15.50 -44.94
N THR A 673 25.06 15.69 -44.86
CA THR A 673 25.96 14.92 -44.00
C THR A 673 26.44 15.83 -42.87
N ILE A 674 26.35 15.34 -41.64
CA ILE A 674 26.98 15.95 -40.46
C ILE A 674 28.00 14.99 -39.86
N VAL A 675 29.02 15.55 -39.21
CA VAL A 675 30.09 14.81 -38.54
C VAL A 675 30.13 15.27 -37.09
N THR A 676 30.05 14.33 -36.14
CA THR A 676 30.21 14.58 -34.71
C THR A 676 31.67 14.40 -34.26
N ASN A 677 32.06 15.04 -33.15
CA ASN A 677 33.35 14.84 -32.49
C ASN A 677 33.51 13.41 -31.92
N GLU A 678 32.40 12.75 -31.63
CA GLU A 678 32.34 11.41 -31.03
C GLU A 678 31.20 10.56 -31.62
N LYS A 679 31.08 9.31 -31.16
CA LYS A 679 30.05 8.38 -31.62
C LYS A 679 28.72 8.60 -30.94
N GLY A 680 27.64 8.55 -31.73
CA GLY A 680 26.28 8.61 -31.21
C GLY A 680 25.23 8.31 -32.26
N GLU A 681 24.02 8.76 -32.00
CA GLU A 681 22.90 8.82 -32.93
C GLU A 681 22.44 10.28 -33.06
N CYS A 682 22.00 10.68 -34.26
CA CYS A 682 21.46 12.02 -34.50
C CYS A 682 20.03 11.95 -35.03
N VAL A 683 19.19 12.87 -34.56
CA VAL A 683 17.79 13.03 -34.94
C VAL A 683 17.52 14.48 -35.34
N TYR A 684 16.62 14.71 -36.30
CA TYR A 684 16.30 16.06 -36.78
C TYR A 684 14.81 16.40 -36.76
N GLY A 685 14.52 17.67 -36.50
CA GLY A 685 13.22 18.32 -36.67
C GLY A 685 13.29 19.40 -37.76
N THR A 686 12.11 19.89 -38.19
CA THR A 686 11.97 20.83 -39.33
C THR A 686 11.24 22.13 -38.99
N GLN A 687 11.01 22.41 -37.70
CA GLN A 687 10.26 23.60 -37.23
C GLN A 687 11.09 24.48 -36.29
N GLU A 688 11.52 23.95 -35.14
CA GLU A 688 12.31 24.65 -34.12
C GLU A 688 13.02 23.63 -33.19
N CYS A 689 13.99 24.06 -32.38
CA CYS A 689 14.77 23.18 -31.48
C CYS A 689 13.98 22.62 -30.28
N THR A 690 12.70 22.96 -30.11
CA THR A 690 11.90 22.63 -28.91
C THR A 690 11.38 21.19 -28.87
N TYR A 691 11.59 20.41 -29.93
CA TYR A 691 11.16 19.01 -30.00
C TYR A 691 12.00 18.11 -29.07
N LEU A 692 11.37 17.05 -28.55
CA LEU A 692 12.06 16.04 -27.74
C LEU A 692 12.91 15.13 -28.65
N TYR A 693 14.04 14.65 -28.13
CA TYR A 693 14.93 13.77 -28.90
C TYR A 693 14.20 12.52 -29.44
N GLU A 694 13.35 11.91 -28.61
CA GLU A 694 12.50 10.76 -28.96
C GLU A 694 11.47 11.02 -30.08
N ASP A 695 11.06 12.27 -30.31
CA ASP A 695 10.14 12.67 -31.39
C ASP A 695 10.86 12.98 -32.72
N GLY A 696 12.20 12.99 -32.72
CA GLY A 696 13.01 13.38 -33.87
C GLY A 696 13.04 12.34 -34.99
N LEU A 697 13.22 12.80 -36.23
CA LEU A 697 13.46 11.91 -37.36
C LEU A 697 14.91 11.43 -37.34
N SER A 698 15.13 10.13 -37.19
CA SER A 698 16.48 9.53 -37.17
C SER A 698 17.26 9.80 -38.46
N MET A 699 18.53 10.16 -38.31
CA MET A 699 19.53 10.21 -39.38
C MET A 699 20.21 8.84 -39.49
N SER A 700 20.59 8.43 -40.70
CA SER A 700 21.31 7.17 -40.91
C SER A 700 22.81 7.38 -40.73
N SER A 701 23.47 6.53 -39.93
CA SER A 701 24.92 6.48 -39.77
C SER A 701 25.49 5.10 -40.14
N PHE A 702 26.77 5.04 -40.50
CA PHE A 702 27.48 3.79 -40.78
C PHE A 702 28.60 3.49 -39.76
N ASP A 703 29.25 4.52 -39.21
CA ASP A 703 30.39 4.42 -38.29
C ASP A 703 30.11 4.96 -36.87
N GLY A 704 28.99 5.68 -36.70
CA GLY A 704 28.55 6.38 -35.50
C GLY A 704 28.95 7.86 -35.45
N THR A 705 29.79 8.33 -36.38
CA THR A 705 30.32 9.72 -36.42
C THR A 705 29.80 10.52 -37.61
N ASP A 706 29.60 9.87 -38.75
CA ASP A 706 29.01 10.47 -39.95
C ASP A 706 27.51 10.14 -39.99
N HIS A 707 26.65 11.16 -40.05
CA HIS A 707 25.19 11.02 -40.05
C HIS A 707 24.60 11.69 -41.29
N HIS A 708 23.68 10.98 -41.95
CA HIS A 708 23.11 11.40 -43.23
C HIS A 708 21.58 11.53 -43.18
N THR A 709 21.06 12.53 -43.88
CA THR A 709 19.61 12.70 -44.12
C THR A 709 19.37 13.26 -45.53
N PRO A 710 18.23 12.97 -46.21
CA PRO A 710 17.97 13.52 -47.55
C PRO A 710 18.02 15.05 -47.59
N TRP A 711 18.69 15.61 -48.60
CA TRP A 711 18.86 17.06 -48.74
C TRP A 711 17.60 17.76 -49.27
N ASN A 712 17.15 18.82 -48.59
CA ASN A 712 16.09 19.71 -49.07
C ASN A 712 16.48 21.18 -48.88
N ALA A 713 16.66 21.90 -49.98
CA ALA A 713 17.07 23.31 -49.98
C ALA A 713 16.07 24.27 -49.31
N GLN A 714 14.81 23.88 -49.15
CA GLN A 714 13.74 24.71 -48.58
C GLN A 714 13.47 24.44 -47.08
N THR A 715 14.19 23.52 -46.46
CA THR A 715 13.95 23.09 -45.07
C THR A 715 15.14 23.42 -44.19
N THR A 716 14.91 24.11 -43.08
CA THR A 716 15.90 24.23 -41.99
C THR A 716 15.87 22.96 -41.15
N TYR A 717 17.04 22.36 -40.92
CA TYR A 717 17.21 21.15 -40.12
C TYR A 717 17.68 21.56 -38.73
N TYR A 718 16.85 21.27 -37.74
CA TYR A 718 17.14 21.44 -36.32
C TYR A 718 17.60 20.07 -35.83
N ILE A 719 18.88 19.90 -35.51
CA ILE A 719 19.47 18.56 -35.26
C ILE A 719 19.93 18.43 -33.81
N LYS A 720 19.60 17.31 -33.19
CA LYS A 720 20.07 16.90 -31.87
C LYS A 720 20.80 15.57 -32.01
N CYS A 721 21.96 15.45 -31.40
CA CYS A 721 22.73 14.21 -31.34
C CYS A 721 22.85 13.77 -29.88
N ALA A 722 22.77 12.48 -29.63
CA ALA A 722 23.07 11.86 -28.34
C ALA A 722 24.14 10.79 -28.55
N ASP A 723 25.06 10.67 -27.60
CA ASP A 723 26.14 9.68 -27.62
C ASP A 723 25.66 8.27 -27.24
N ASP A 724 26.58 7.31 -27.24
CA ASP A 724 26.38 5.95 -26.69
C ASP A 724 26.02 5.93 -25.18
N TYR A 725 26.18 7.04 -24.45
CA TYR A 725 25.95 7.15 -23.00
C TYR A 725 24.57 7.72 -22.67
N GLY A 726 23.86 8.28 -23.65
CA GLY A 726 22.51 8.82 -23.51
C GLY A 726 22.43 10.33 -23.25
N ASN A 727 23.41 11.12 -23.72
CA ASN A 727 23.50 12.58 -23.58
C ASN A 727 22.94 13.37 -24.78
N PRO A 728 21.63 13.65 -24.89
CA PRO A 728 21.11 14.64 -25.84
C PRO A 728 21.34 16.08 -25.35
N PRO A 729 21.38 17.09 -26.26
CA PRO A 729 21.32 18.50 -25.87
C PRO A 729 19.97 18.85 -25.22
N SER A 730 19.93 19.99 -24.53
CA SER A 730 18.74 20.47 -23.80
C SER A 730 17.46 20.46 -24.65
N PRO A 731 16.26 20.29 -24.06
CA PRO A 731 15.00 20.24 -24.81
C PRO A 731 14.72 21.45 -25.71
N ASN A 732 15.31 22.62 -25.43
CA ASN A 732 15.20 23.85 -26.21
C ASN A 732 16.44 24.15 -27.10
N GLU A 733 17.44 23.28 -27.11
CA GLU A 733 18.72 23.47 -27.80
C GLU A 733 18.91 22.39 -28.88
N CYS A 734 19.73 22.71 -29.88
CA CYS A 734 20.14 21.79 -30.94
C CYS A 734 21.66 21.66 -30.92
N SER A 735 22.19 20.46 -31.20
CA SER A 735 23.63 20.25 -31.47
C SER A 735 24.07 21.08 -32.69
N ILE A 736 23.19 21.24 -33.68
CA ILE A 736 23.37 22.20 -34.79
C ILE A 736 22.03 22.60 -35.41
N ILE A 737 21.96 23.81 -35.97
CA ILE A 737 20.88 24.24 -36.87
C ILE A 737 21.49 24.41 -38.27
N VAL A 738 21.15 23.50 -39.19
CA VAL A 738 21.63 23.58 -40.57
C VAL A 738 20.58 24.24 -41.45
N LYS A 739 20.98 25.28 -42.17
CA LYS A 739 20.17 25.92 -43.21
C LYS A 739 20.80 25.65 -44.58
N PRO A 740 20.27 24.69 -45.35
CA PRO A 740 20.77 24.29 -46.67
C PRO A 740 20.98 25.42 -47.67
N PHE A 741 20.20 26.50 -47.58
CA PHE A 741 20.32 27.68 -48.44
C PHE A 741 21.47 28.63 -48.04
N GLU A 742 21.96 28.57 -46.80
CA GLU A 742 23.13 29.34 -46.34
C GLU A 742 24.46 28.60 -46.59
N LEU A 743 24.40 27.26 -46.80
CA LEU A 743 25.53 26.44 -47.25
C LEU A 743 25.86 26.62 -48.74
N TYR A 744 25.03 27.36 -49.49
CA TYR A 744 25.23 27.71 -50.90
C TYR A 744 25.93 29.08 -50.99
N ILE A 745 27.25 29.09 -50.81
CA ILE A 745 28.09 30.24 -51.20
C ILE A 745 28.59 29.95 -52.62
N ASP A 746 28.33 30.86 -53.55
CA ASP A 746 28.77 30.76 -54.95
C ASP A 746 30.30 30.59 -55.04
N GLU A 747 30.74 29.52 -55.70
CA GLU A 747 32.04 29.53 -56.38
C GLU A 747 31.91 30.38 -57.65
N GLN A 748 32.46 31.60 -57.62
CA GLN A 748 32.86 32.38 -58.79
C GLN A 748 34.38 32.54 -58.84
#